data_AF-A0A2I0VQA3-F1
#
_entry.id   AF-A0A2I0VQA3-F1
#
_cell.length_a   1.000
_cell.length_b   1.000
_cell.length_c   1.000
_cell.angle_alpha   90.00
_cell.angle_beta   90.00
_cell.angle_gamma   90.00
#
_symmetry.space_group_name_H-M   'P 1'
#
loop_
_entity.id
_entity.type
_entity.pdbx_description
1 polymer ?
#
loop_
_entity_poly.entity_id
_entity_poly.type
_entity_poly.pdbx_seq_one_letter_code
_entity_poly.pdbx_strand_id
1 'polypeptide(L)'
;MFLSTRISSASKSPFKSKTLITLLPIFRRSSTAAAPPMEVSASEETLRGNLAEKRAAVDSQAEAVRKLKAVGAENSEINVAVDNLKALKVEASAVSRRLQDVLSRNGGSGATDREAFRQAVVNTLERRLFYVASFKIYRGVAGLYDYGPPGCAVKANVLAFWRQHFVLEENMLEVDCPCVTPEIVLKASGHVEKFTDLMVKDEKTGTCYRADHLLKDYCKDKLEKDLSLSTEKFTEIKHVLAVLDDLSAEELGAKLKEYGITAPDTKNPLSDPYPFNLMFQTSIGPSGLSPGYMRPETAQGIFVNFKDLYYYNGNRLPFAAAQIGQAFRNEISPRQGLLRVREFTLAEIEHFVDPKDKSHAKFVDVADLEFLMFPRELQLAGELAKPMVLGEAVWKGIVNNETLGYFIGRVYLFLTHLGIDKERLRFRQHLLNEMAHYAVDCWDAEIECSYGWIECVGIADRSAYDLRAHTVGSNFLQRNQEKSGVPLVAHEKYPEPIEVEKLLITPSKKELGLAFKGNQKMITEALEAMTEAEALEMKAALESKGEIEFLVCNLGKSVSIKKNMVSISIEKKKEHQRVFTPSVIEPSFGIGRIIYCLFEHCFYTRPSKSEDEQLNVFRFPPLVAPIKCTVFPLIKNEKFDETAKIISKSLTAAGISHIIDITGTSIGKRYARTDEIGVPFAITVDSTTSVTIRDRDSKDQIRVSIDEVALVVKEVADGQSTWADIMWSSFAVEADVCRIIALFEGSDLCRPSDHDSMSGTSTLTTRLALESGLVGRIRDTSYVLILPRWHLACFGSLAVLFYPEIRSVLFVPAICGLL
;
A
#
# COMPACT_ATOMS: atom_id res chain seq x y z
N MET A 1 -11.63 0.34 -50.65
CA MET A 1 -11.81 -0.18 -52.03
C MET A 1 -10.45 -0.42 -52.67
N PHE A 2 -9.93 -1.64 -52.59
CA PHE A 2 -9.33 -2.42 -53.67
C PHE A 2 -9.01 -3.79 -53.08
N LEU A 3 -9.73 -4.80 -53.57
CA LEU A 3 -9.64 -6.20 -53.20
C LEU A 3 -8.41 -6.86 -53.84
N SER A 4 -7.87 -7.92 -53.23
CA SER A 4 -8.00 -9.33 -53.70
C SER A 4 -6.72 -10.15 -53.43
N THR A 5 -6.64 -11.06 -52.45
CA THR A 5 -7.09 -12.49 -52.31
C THR A 5 -6.02 -13.56 -52.63
N ARG A 6 -6.05 -14.65 -51.82
CA ARG A 6 -5.51 -16.04 -51.93
C ARG A 6 -4.16 -16.28 -51.22
N ILE A 7 -4.08 -17.00 -50.09
CA ILE A 7 -4.35 -18.43 -49.78
C ILE A 7 -3.50 -19.41 -50.62
N SER A 8 -2.50 -20.06 -49.99
CA SER A 8 -2.45 -21.54 -49.87
C SER A 8 -1.30 -22.03 -48.98
N SER A 9 -1.58 -23.14 -48.31
CA SER A 9 -0.86 -23.91 -47.29
C SER A 9 0.31 -24.78 -47.76
N ALA A 10 1.22 -25.04 -46.80
CA ALA A 10 1.91 -26.31 -46.49
C ALA A 10 2.80 -27.01 -47.55
N SER A 11 4.09 -27.21 -47.22
CA SER A 11 4.65 -28.51 -46.79
C SER A 11 6.18 -28.58 -46.76
N LYS A 12 6.68 -29.06 -45.61
CA LYS A 12 7.84 -29.92 -45.29
C LYS A 12 9.12 -29.96 -46.17
N SER A 13 10.22 -29.79 -45.43
CA SER A 13 11.49 -30.57 -45.42
C SER A 13 12.74 -29.90 -46.05
N PRO A 14 13.96 -30.42 -45.79
CA PRO A 14 14.92 -29.93 -44.79
C PRO A 14 16.25 -29.49 -45.46
N PHE A 15 17.30 -29.12 -44.72
CA PHE A 15 18.75 -29.31 -45.03
C PHE A 15 19.56 -28.41 -44.05
N LYS A 16 20.19 -29.00 -43.03
CA LYS A 16 21.63 -29.37 -42.96
C LYS A 16 22.62 -28.20 -42.86
N SER A 17 23.07 -28.01 -41.63
CA SER A 17 24.45 -27.77 -41.15
C SER A 17 25.55 -27.57 -42.21
N LYS A 18 26.30 -26.47 -42.05
CA LYS A 18 27.74 -26.40 -42.29
C LYS A 18 28.45 -25.73 -41.12
N THR A 19 29.36 -26.50 -40.54
CA THR A 19 30.33 -26.23 -39.48
C THR A 19 31.48 -25.32 -39.94
N LEU A 20 32.00 -24.45 -39.07
CA LEU A 20 33.43 -24.05 -39.09
C LEU A 20 33.94 -23.60 -37.69
N ILE A 21 34.41 -24.58 -36.91
CA ILE A 21 35.74 -24.73 -36.26
C ILE A 21 36.49 -23.49 -35.70
N THR A 22 36.62 -23.52 -34.36
CA THR A 22 37.73 -23.16 -33.43
C THR A 22 38.26 -21.73 -33.22
N LEU A 23 38.26 -21.30 -31.95
CA LEU A 23 39.49 -21.18 -31.12
C LEU A 23 39.13 -20.98 -29.63
N LEU A 24 39.63 -21.90 -28.79
CA LEU A 24 39.60 -21.84 -27.31
C LEU A 24 40.95 -21.33 -26.79
N PRO A 25 40.96 -20.62 -25.65
CA PRO A 25 42.01 -20.78 -24.66
C PRO A 25 41.46 -21.38 -23.37
N ILE A 26 42.22 -22.33 -22.84
CA ILE A 26 42.01 -23.07 -21.60
C ILE A 26 42.43 -22.19 -20.42
N PHE A 27 41.54 -22.00 -19.44
CA PHE A 27 41.94 -21.79 -18.04
C PHE A 27 41.08 -22.65 -17.11
N ARG A 28 41.80 -23.35 -16.22
CA ARG A 28 41.37 -24.45 -15.36
C ARG A 28 40.20 -24.08 -14.44
N ARG A 29 39.13 -24.88 -14.45
CA ARG A 29 38.17 -25.00 -13.34
C ARG A 29 38.66 -26.04 -12.34
N SER A 30 38.82 -25.64 -11.09
CA SER A 30 38.89 -26.52 -9.94
C SER A 30 37.53 -27.18 -9.72
N SER A 31 37.53 -28.48 -9.51
CA SER A 31 36.38 -29.29 -9.15
C SER A 31 35.83 -28.90 -7.78
N THR A 32 34.59 -28.43 -7.73
CA THR A 32 33.75 -28.52 -6.53
C THR A 32 32.49 -29.31 -6.91
N ALA A 33 32.15 -30.26 -6.03
CA ALA A 33 31.20 -31.33 -6.23
C ALA A 33 29.86 -30.90 -6.82
N ALA A 34 29.32 -31.74 -7.71
CA ALA A 34 27.95 -31.66 -8.16
C ALA A 34 26.99 -31.72 -6.96
N ALA A 35 26.10 -30.74 -6.86
CA ALA A 35 24.97 -30.78 -5.95
C ALA A 35 24.09 -32.01 -6.26
N PRO A 36 23.49 -32.68 -5.26
CA PRO A 36 22.57 -33.77 -5.51
C PRO A 36 21.31 -33.26 -6.23
N PRO A 37 20.55 -34.13 -6.90
CA PRO A 37 19.31 -33.74 -7.57
C PRO A 37 18.34 -33.14 -6.54
N MET A 38 17.75 -31.99 -6.85
CA MET A 38 16.67 -31.41 -6.05
C MET A 38 15.51 -32.41 -5.98
N GLU A 39 15.27 -32.98 -4.80
CA GLU A 39 14.00 -33.67 -4.49
C GLU A 39 12.86 -32.65 -4.63
N VAL A 40 11.83 -33.05 -5.36
CA VAL A 40 10.56 -32.33 -5.50
C VAL A 40 10.01 -32.02 -4.10
N SER A 41 9.78 -30.75 -3.77
CA SER A 41 9.22 -30.36 -2.47
C SER A 41 7.79 -30.93 -2.34
N ALA A 42 7.60 -31.89 -1.43
CA ALA A 42 6.28 -32.45 -1.15
C ALA A 42 5.32 -31.38 -0.61
N SER A 43 4.07 -31.35 -1.10
CA SER A 43 3.03 -30.43 -0.62
C SER A 43 2.65 -30.72 0.84
N GLU A 44 2.17 -29.71 1.56
CA GLU A 44 1.74 -29.85 2.98
C GLU A 44 0.76 -31.01 3.18
N GLU A 45 -0.21 -31.15 2.27
CA GLU A 45 -1.21 -32.22 2.25
C GLU A 45 -0.58 -33.61 2.15
N THR A 46 0.47 -33.75 1.32
CA THR A 46 1.22 -35.01 1.16
C THR A 46 1.97 -35.37 2.45
N LEU A 47 2.59 -34.38 3.10
CA LEU A 47 3.33 -34.58 4.35
C LEU A 47 2.39 -34.95 5.52
N ARG A 48 1.19 -34.38 5.57
CA ARG A 48 0.15 -34.75 6.55
C ARG A 48 -0.35 -36.18 6.33
N GLY A 49 -0.63 -36.56 5.08
CA GLY A 49 -1.00 -37.94 4.73
C GLY A 49 0.06 -38.96 5.16
N ASN A 50 1.34 -38.68 4.83
CA ASN A 50 2.46 -39.52 5.22
C ASN A 50 2.61 -39.63 6.74
N LEU A 51 2.39 -38.54 7.49
CA LEU A 51 2.46 -38.56 8.95
C LEU A 51 1.33 -39.39 9.56
N ALA A 52 0.11 -39.28 9.04
CA ALA A 52 -1.04 -40.07 9.49
C ALA A 52 -0.82 -41.58 9.26
N GLU A 53 -0.32 -41.97 8.09
CA GLU A 53 0.01 -43.37 7.77
C GLU A 53 1.08 -43.93 8.71
N LYS A 54 2.15 -43.16 8.95
CA LYS A 54 3.23 -43.57 9.85
C LYS A 54 2.77 -43.67 11.31
N ARG A 55 1.86 -42.81 11.76
CA ARG A 55 1.24 -42.92 13.10
C ARG A 55 0.35 -44.15 13.22
N ALA A 56 -0.48 -44.44 12.21
CA ALA A 56 -1.29 -45.66 12.19
C ALA A 56 -0.41 -46.93 12.23
N ALA A 57 0.73 -46.93 11.52
CA ALA A 57 1.70 -48.02 11.59
C ALA A 57 2.35 -48.15 12.98
N VAL A 58 2.69 -47.03 13.64
CA VAL A 58 3.18 -47.02 15.03
C VAL A 58 2.15 -47.60 15.98
N ASP A 59 0.88 -47.22 15.85
CA ASP A 59 -0.19 -47.69 16.74
C ASP A 59 -0.48 -49.19 16.54
N SER A 60 -0.54 -49.64 15.29
CA SER A 60 -0.69 -51.06 14.95
C SER A 60 0.47 -51.90 15.51
N GLN A 61 1.71 -51.41 15.35
CA GLN A 61 2.90 -52.09 15.87
C GLN A 61 2.97 -52.05 17.41
N ALA A 62 2.51 -50.96 18.03
CA ALA A 62 2.42 -50.85 19.49
C ALA A 62 1.41 -51.87 20.05
N GLU A 63 0.29 -52.05 19.37
CA GLU A 63 -0.72 -53.05 19.72
C GLU A 63 -0.20 -54.49 19.51
N ALA A 64 0.57 -54.74 18.44
CA ALA A 64 1.26 -56.01 18.24
C ALA A 64 2.24 -56.33 19.38
N VAL A 65 3.03 -55.34 19.85
CA VAL A 65 3.91 -55.48 21.01
C VAL A 65 3.12 -55.79 22.29
N ARG A 66 1.97 -55.13 22.50
CA ARG A 66 1.10 -55.41 23.67
C ARG A 66 0.53 -56.83 23.62
N LYS A 67 0.09 -57.31 22.46
CA LYS A 67 -0.41 -58.68 22.28
C LYS A 67 0.68 -59.72 22.51
N LEU A 68 1.89 -59.51 21.98
CA LEU A 68 3.03 -60.42 22.21
C LEU A 68 3.39 -60.52 23.70
N LYS A 69 3.33 -59.40 24.43
CA LYS A 69 3.53 -59.39 25.89
C LYS A 69 2.40 -60.07 26.65
N ALA A 70 1.15 -59.92 26.20
CA ALA A 70 -0.02 -60.53 26.84
C ALA A 70 -0.07 -62.05 26.68
N VAL A 71 0.46 -62.58 25.57
CA VAL A 71 0.52 -64.03 25.28
C VAL A 71 1.79 -64.69 25.86
N GLY A 72 2.68 -63.92 26.48
CA GLY A 72 3.91 -64.44 27.10
C GLY A 72 4.95 -64.93 26.10
N ALA A 73 5.05 -64.27 24.94
CA ALA A 73 6.02 -64.60 23.89
C ALA A 73 7.49 -64.49 24.37
N GLU A 74 8.39 -65.17 23.68
CA GLU A 74 9.83 -65.15 23.94
C GLU A 74 10.40 -63.72 23.93
N ASN A 75 11.31 -63.42 24.85
CA ASN A 75 11.91 -62.09 25.00
C ASN A 75 12.63 -61.62 23.71
N SER A 76 13.15 -62.56 22.92
CA SER A 76 13.77 -62.28 21.62
C SER A 76 12.78 -61.70 20.61
N GLU A 77 11.57 -62.25 20.53
CA GLU A 77 10.50 -61.79 19.62
C GLU A 77 9.91 -60.44 20.06
N ILE A 78 9.74 -60.24 21.38
CA ILE A 78 9.29 -58.96 21.94
C ILE A 78 10.31 -57.86 21.62
N ASN A 79 11.61 -58.15 21.74
CA ASN A 79 12.67 -57.18 21.45
C ASN A 79 12.67 -56.76 19.97
N VAL A 80 12.53 -57.71 19.04
CA VAL A 80 12.41 -57.41 17.60
C VAL A 80 11.20 -56.53 17.31
N ALA A 81 10.04 -56.86 17.90
CA ALA A 81 8.82 -56.06 17.71
C ALA A 81 8.93 -54.65 18.31
N VAL A 82 9.64 -54.50 19.44
CA VAL A 82 9.94 -53.21 20.09
C VAL A 82 10.93 -52.40 19.25
N ASP A 83 11.93 -53.01 18.64
CA ASP A 83 12.89 -52.30 17.81
C ASP A 83 12.25 -51.82 16.49
N ASN A 84 11.35 -52.63 15.91
CA ASN A 84 10.51 -52.18 14.79
C ASN A 84 9.60 -51.01 15.18
N LEU A 85 9.01 -51.03 16.39
CA LEU A 85 8.24 -49.90 16.91
C LEU A 85 9.09 -48.64 17.08
N LYS A 86 10.33 -48.77 17.57
CA LYS A 86 11.27 -47.64 17.68
C LYS A 86 11.61 -47.06 16.31
N ALA A 87 11.88 -47.92 15.31
CA ALA A 87 12.18 -47.48 13.95
C ALA A 87 11.02 -46.67 13.34
N LEU A 88 9.78 -47.19 13.45
CA LEU A 88 8.59 -46.48 12.97
C LEU A 88 8.36 -45.15 13.70
N LYS A 89 8.65 -45.06 15.00
CA LYS A 89 8.59 -43.79 15.75
C LYS A 89 9.62 -42.78 15.28
N VAL A 90 10.82 -43.22 14.91
CA VAL A 90 11.86 -42.34 14.34
C VAL A 90 11.43 -41.80 12.98
N GLU A 91 10.86 -42.65 12.11
CA GLU A 91 10.33 -42.22 10.82
C GLU A 91 9.16 -41.23 10.96
N ALA A 92 8.19 -41.52 11.83
CA ALA A 92 7.09 -40.60 12.11
C ALA A 92 7.59 -39.26 12.66
N SER A 93 8.62 -39.27 13.51
CA SER A 93 9.26 -38.06 14.03
C SER A 93 9.97 -37.26 12.94
N ALA A 94 10.61 -37.93 11.98
CA ALA A 94 11.27 -37.26 10.85
C ALA A 94 10.26 -36.58 9.91
N VAL A 95 9.15 -37.25 9.58
CA VAL A 95 8.06 -36.66 8.78
C VAL A 95 7.39 -35.50 9.54
N SER A 96 7.19 -35.63 10.86
CA SER A 96 6.65 -34.56 11.71
C SER A 96 7.55 -33.32 11.71
N ARG A 97 8.88 -33.48 11.75
CA ARG A 97 9.83 -32.35 11.64
C ARG A 97 9.75 -31.67 10.28
N ARG A 98 9.71 -32.45 9.19
CA ARG A 98 9.57 -31.90 7.83
C ARG A 98 8.26 -31.14 7.64
N LEU A 99 7.15 -31.67 8.17
CA LEU A 99 5.86 -30.99 8.16
C LEU A 99 5.91 -29.69 8.97
N GLN A 100 6.56 -29.72 10.13
CA GLN A 100 6.76 -28.55 10.97
C GLN A 100 7.64 -27.49 10.28
N ASP A 101 8.66 -27.89 9.53
CA ASP A 101 9.48 -26.99 8.71
C ASP A 101 8.68 -26.36 7.56
N VAL A 102 7.80 -27.12 6.89
CA VAL A 102 6.91 -26.60 5.83
C VAL A 102 5.84 -25.67 6.40
N LEU A 103 5.23 -26.01 7.53
CA LEU A 103 4.31 -25.15 8.26
C LEU A 103 4.99 -23.88 8.74
N SER A 104 6.25 -23.98 9.15
CA SER A 104 7.07 -22.83 9.52
C SER A 104 7.50 -22.00 8.29
N ARG A 105 7.50 -22.55 7.08
CA ARG A 105 7.75 -21.78 5.85
C ARG A 105 6.49 -21.12 5.30
N ASN A 106 5.32 -21.75 5.47
CA ASN A 106 4.00 -21.21 5.09
C ASN A 106 3.39 -20.31 6.18
N GLY A 107 3.82 -20.45 7.43
CA GLY A 107 3.53 -19.62 8.59
C GLY A 107 4.83 -19.47 9.39
N GLY A 108 5.63 -18.47 9.01
CA GLY A 108 7.00 -18.18 9.47
C GLY A 108 7.46 -18.85 10.78
N SER A 109 8.55 -19.62 10.71
CA SER A 109 9.35 -20.10 11.84
C SER A 109 9.67 -18.92 12.75
N GLY A 110 8.93 -18.79 13.85
CA GLY A 110 9.17 -17.70 14.80
C GLY A 110 7.93 -17.09 15.43
N ALA A 111 6.81 -17.81 15.65
CA ALA A 111 5.66 -17.22 16.36
C ALA A 111 6.05 -16.60 17.73
N THR A 112 6.97 -17.23 18.46
CA THR A 112 7.53 -16.69 19.73
C THR A 112 8.44 -15.48 19.50
N ASP A 113 9.17 -15.43 18.39
CA ASP A 113 10.08 -14.33 18.06
C ASP A 113 9.33 -13.10 17.51
N ARG A 114 8.29 -13.33 16.68
CA ARG A 114 7.35 -12.31 16.19
C ARG A 114 6.58 -11.66 17.34
N GLU A 115 6.13 -12.44 18.32
CA GLU A 115 5.47 -11.91 19.51
C GLU A 115 6.41 -11.04 20.34
N ALA A 116 7.63 -11.53 20.61
CA ALA A 116 8.63 -10.79 21.37
C ALA A 116 9.02 -9.48 20.66
N PHE A 117 9.24 -9.54 19.34
CA PHE A 117 9.48 -8.37 18.49
C PHE A 117 8.31 -7.38 18.57
N ARG A 118 7.09 -7.86 18.36
CA ARG A 118 5.87 -7.02 18.42
C ARG A 118 5.73 -6.33 19.77
N GLN A 119 5.95 -7.06 20.85
CA GLN A 119 5.88 -6.50 22.20
C GLN A 119 6.97 -5.43 22.40
N ALA A 120 8.18 -5.64 21.89
CA ALA A 120 9.26 -4.66 21.93
C ALA A 120 8.92 -3.37 21.14
N VAL A 121 8.34 -3.51 19.95
CA VAL A 121 7.86 -2.40 19.12
C VAL A 121 6.77 -1.62 19.86
N VAL A 122 5.68 -2.29 20.24
CA VAL A 122 4.51 -1.66 20.89
C VAL A 122 4.91 -0.99 22.21
N ASN A 123 5.73 -1.65 23.03
CA ASN A 123 6.24 -1.05 24.27
C ASN A 123 7.03 0.23 24.02
N THR A 124 7.81 0.28 22.93
CA THR A 124 8.58 1.47 22.57
C THR A 124 7.65 2.58 22.07
N LEU A 125 6.70 2.26 21.19
CA LEU A 125 5.72 3.21 20.67
C LEU A 125 4.89 3.84 21.79
N GLU A 126 4.38 3.05 22.73
CA GLU A 126 3.60 3.57 23.87
C GLU A 126 4.46 4.36 24.85
N ARG A 127 5.64 3.86 25.24
CA ARG A 127 6.54 4.55 26.19
C ARG A 127 7.06 5.88 25.63
N ARG A 128 7.21 5.97 24.30
CA ARG A 128 7.63 7.19 23.61
C ARG A 128 6.45 8.01 23.08
N LEU A 129 5.22 7.64 23.41
CA LEU A 129 3.99 8.36 23.07
C LEU A 129 3.85 8.60 21.55
N PHE A 130 4.15 7.60 20.72
CA PHE A 130 3.74 7.62 19.32
C PHE A 130 2.22 7.54 19.22
N TYR A 131 1.62 6.58 19.93
CA TYR A 131 0.18 6.54 20.17
C TYR A 131 -0.11 5.92 21.53
N VAL A 132 -1.31 6.16 22.04
CA VAL A 132 -1.84 5.57 23.28
C VAL A 132 -3.32 5.26 23.13
N ALA A 133 -3.84 4.31 23.90
CA ALA A 133 -5.29 4.06 23.95
C ALA A 133 -6.04 5.34 24.39
N SER A 134 -7.05 5.76 23.63
CA SER A 134 -7.84 6.94 23.96
C SER A 134 -8.59 6.75 25.26
N PHE A 135 -8.72 7.82 26.04
CA PHE A 135 -9.44 7.82 27.33
C PHE A 135 -8.86 6.83 28.37
N LYS A 136 -7.55 6.55 28.33
CA LYS A 136 -6.86 5.58 29.21
C LYS A 136 -7.21 5.73 30.70
N ILE A 137 -7.32 6.95 31.21
CA ILE A 137 -7.67 7.23 32.62
C ILE A 137 -9.12 6.83 32.97
N TYR A 138 -9.98 6.67 31.96
CA TYR A 138 -11.37 6.20 32.07
C TYR A 138 -11.51 4.73 31.66
N ARG A 139 -10.43 3.93 31.77
CA ARG A 139 -10.34 2.51 31.34
C ARG A 139 -10.22 2.30 29.82
N GLY A 140 -10.19 3.39 29.05
CA GLY A 140 -10.04 3.37 27.60
C GLY A 140 -11.25 2.83 26.84
N VAL A 141 -11.22 3.02 25.52
CA VAL A 141 -12.21 2.47 24.59
C VAL A 141 -11.48 1.69 23.51
N ALA A 142 -11.81 0.40 23.35
CA ALA A 142 -11.17 -0.45 22.35
C ALA A 142 -11.40 0.10 20.93
N GLY A 143 -10.34 0.12 20.12
CA GLY A 143 -10.36 0.64 18.76
C GLY A 143 -10.28 2.16 18.65
N LEU A 144 -10.07 2.91 19.74
CA LEU A 144 -9.80 4.35 19.70
C LEU A 144 -8.40 4.63 20.26
N TYR A 145 -7.62 5.41 19.51
CA TYR A 145 -6.23 5.73 19.84
C TYR A 145 -5.93 7.22 19.63
N ASP A 146 -5.21 7.80 20.59
CA ASP A 146 -4.68 9.14 20.49
C ASP A 146 -3.23 9.07 19.98
N TYR A 147 -2.91 9.82 18.93
CA TYR A 147 -1.52 10.00 18.49
C TYR A 147 -0.83 11.02 19.42
N GLY A 148 0.32 10.66 19.98
CA GLY A 148 1.14 11.60 20.74
C GLY A 148 2.10 12.38 19.83
N PRO A 149 2.97 13.26 20.38
CA PRO A 149 3.75 14.21 19.58
C PRO A 149 4.54 13.60 18.42
N PRO A 150 5.36 12.53 18.61
CA PRO A 150 6.08 11.93 17.48
C PRO A 150 5.14 11.21 16.51
N GLY A 151 4.06 10.58 16.97
CA GLY A 151 3.09 9.94 16.08
C GLY A 151 2.31 10.94 15.21
N CYS A 152 1.91 12.07 15.79
CA CYS A 152 1.31 13.19 15.05
C CYS A 152 2.26 13.71 13.97
N ALA A 153 3.54 13.87 14.30
CA ALA A 153 4.54 14.34 13.34
C ALA A 153 4.77 13.33 12.21
N VAL A 154 4.89 12.03 12.50
CA VAL A 154 4.98 10.98 11.46
C VAL A 154 3.73 11.00 10.58
N LYS A 155 2.53 11.03 11.17
CA LYS A 155 1.27 11.09 10.43
C LYS A 155 1.20 12.32 9.52
N ALA A 156 1.59 13.49 10.03
CA ALA A 156 1.61 14.73 9.25
C ALA A 156 2.59 14.63 8.07
N ASN A 157 3.80 14.09 8.29
CA ASN A 157 4.80 13.91 7.23
C ASN A 157 4.32 12.91 6.16
N VAL A 158 3.72 11.78 6.56
CA VAL A 158 3.14 10.79 5.64
C VAL A 158 2.06 11.43 4.78
N LEU A 159 1.14 12.20 5.37
CA LEU A 159 0.07 12.89 4.63
C LEU A 159 0.60 14.01 3.74
N ALA A 160 1.64 14.74 4.17
CA ALA A 160 2.28 15.76 3.36
C ALA A 160 2.94 15.15 2.12
N PHE A 161 3.67 14.05 2.30
CA PHE A 161 4.25 13.32 1.18
C PHE A 161 3.17 12.69 0.28
N TRP A 162 2.08 12.18 0.84
CA TRP A 162 0.96 11.67 0.04
C TRP A 162 0.37 12.77 -0.86
N ARG A 163 0.17 13.98 -0.33
CA ARG A 163 -0.27 15.13 -1.14
C ARG A 163 0.73 15.47 -2.24
N GLN A 164 2.02 15.49 -1.92
CA GLN A 164 3.05 15.73 -2.92
C GLN A 164 3.06 14.64 -4.01
N HIS A 165 2.96 13.38 -3.61
CA HIS A 165 3.09 12.23 -4.49
C HIS A 165 1.86 11.97 -5.35
N PHE A 166 0.65 12.29 -4.88
CA PHE A 166 -0.58 12.06 -5.65
C PHE A 166 -1.24 13.36 -6.07
N VAL A 167 -1.60 14.22 -5.12
CA VAL A 167 -2.38 15.43 -5.39
C VAL A 167 -1.60 16.41 -6.27
N LEU A 168 -0.37 16.75 -5.91
CA LEU A 168 0.44 17.70 -6.69
C LEU A 168 0.90 17.12 -8.03
N GLU A 169 1.40 15.88 -8.04
CA GLU A 169 1.90 15.25 -9.27
C GLU A 169 0.81 15.07 -10.34
N GLU A 170 -0.42 14.72 -9.94
CA GLU A 170 -1.54 14.49 -10.87
C GLU A 170 -2.49 15.68 -10.99
N ASN A 171 -2.19 16.82 -10.34
CA ASN A 171 -3.07 17.99 -10.25
C ASN A 171 -4.50 17.61 -9.81
N MET A 172 -4.61 16.75 -8.79
CA MET A 172 -5.91 16.27 -8.32
C MET A 172 -6.69 17.37 -7.61
N LEU A 173 -8.01 17.30 -7.70
CA LEU A 173 -8.91 18.19 -6.99
C LEU A 173 -9.11 17.71 -5.55
N GLU A 174 -8.29 18.17 -4.61
CA GLU A 174 -8.45 17.86 -3.19
C GLU A 174 -9.69 18.56 -2.62
N VAL A 175 -10.58 17.81 -1.97
CA VAL A 175 -11.80 18.29 -1.30
C VAL A 175 -11.85 17.87 0.16
N ASP A 176 -12.57 18.63 0.98
CA ASP A 176 -12.88 18.27 2.37
C ASP A 176 -14.39 18.27 2.60
N CYS A 177 -14.96 17.06 2.70
CA CYS A 177 -16.38 16.86 2.93
C CYS A 177 -16.68 16.57 4.41
N PRO A 178 -17.90 16.84 4.90
CA PRO A 178 -18.30 16.52 6.28
C PRO A 178 -18.20 15.02 6.62
N CYS A 179 -17.97 14.71 7.91
CA CYS A 179 -18.03 13.33 8.41
C CYS A 179 -19.48 12.84 8.61
N VAL A 180 -20.38 13.73 9.00
CA VAL A 180 -21.80 13.41 9.22
C VAL A 180 -22.50 13.32 7.87
N THR A 181 -23.07 12.16 7.58
CA THR A 181 -23.68 11.84 6.29
C THR A 181 -25.16 11.49 6.48
N PRO A 182 -26.09 12.15 5.77
CA PRO A 182 -27.51 11.78 5.80
C PRO A 182 -27.75 10.34 5.36
N GLU A 183 -28.68 9.62 6.01
CA GLU A 183 -28.99 8.21 5.71
C GLU A 183 -29.24 7.96 4.21
N ILE A 184 -29.95 8.87 3.53
CA ILE A 184 -30.29 8.74 2.10
C ILE A 184 -29.06 8.55 1.19
N VAL A 185 -27.92 9.16 1.52
CA VAL A 185 -26.68 9.04 0.74
C VAL A 185 -26.08 7.64 0.90
N LEU A 186 -26.09 7.11 2.12
CA LEU A 186 -25.56 5.77 2.42
C LEU A 186 -26.51 4.66 2.02
N LYS A 187 -27.82 4.93 1.98
CA LYS A 187 -28.81 4.05 1.37
C LYS A 187 -28.60 4.00 -0.15
N ALA A 188 -28.38 5.15 -0.80
CA ALA A 188 -28.14 5.20 -2.25
C ALA A 188 -26.88 4.42 -2.67
N SER A 189 -25.79 4.50 -1.91
CA SER A 189 -24.57 3.72 -2.16
C SER A 189 -24.68 2.23 -1.78
N GLY A 190 -25.67 1.85 -0.98
CA GLY A 190 -25.93 0.48 -0.52
C GLY A 190 -25.27 0.12 0.82
N HIS A 191 -24.60 1.07 1.48
CA HIS A 191 -23.99 0.85 2.80
C HIS A 191 -25.02 0.50 3.88
N VAL A 192 -26.21 1.12 3.88
CA VAL A 192 -27.23 0.82 4.89
C VAL A 192 -27.67 -0.65 4.85
N GLU A 193 -27.70 -1.25 3.67
CA GLU A 193 -28.15 -2.64 3.46
C GLU A 193 -27.01 -3.65 3.59
N LYS A 194 -25.79 -3.30 3.17
CA LYS A 194 -24.67 -4.25 3.04
C LYS A 194 -23.60 -4.13 4.12
N PHE A 195 -23.54 -3.01 4.86
CA PHE A 195 -22.48 -2.74 5.83
C PHE A 195 -22.79 -3.37 7.20
N THR A 196 -23.07 -4.66 7.17
CA THR A 196 -23.44 -5.46 8.34
C THR A 196 -22.54 -6.68 8.45
N ASP A 197 -22.06 -6.95 9.66
CA ASP A 197 -21.31 -8.15 10.00
C ASP A 197 -22.15 -9.10 10.85
N LEU A 198 -21.81 -10.38 10.81
CA LEU A 198 -22.41 -11.37 11.69
C LEU A 198 -21.71 -11.35 13.06
N MET A 199 -22.49 -11.04 14.09
CA MET A 199 -22.04 -10.90 15.48
C MET A 199 -22.60 -12.03 16.34
N VAL A 200 -21.76 -12.55 17.24
CA VAL A 200 -22.17 -13.44 18.35
C VAL A 200 -21.86 -12.80 19.69
N LYS A 201 -22.61 -13.20 20.71
CA LYS A 201 -22.51 -12.64 22.06
C LYS A 201 -22.26 -13.75 23.08
N ASP A 202 -21.32 -13.53 24.00
CA ASP A 202 -21.19 -14.36 25.20
C ASP A 202 -22.48 -14.23 26.02
N GLU A 203 -23.20 -15.33 26.19
CA GLU A 203 -24.52 -15.33 26.83
C GLU A 203 -24.48 -14.90 28.30
N LYS A 204 -23.32 -14.99 28.96
CA LYS A 204 -23.16 -14.61 30.37
C LYS A 204 -22.62 -13.19 30.54
N THR A 205 -21.57 -12.82 29.79
CA THR A 205 -20.90 -11.52 29.97
C THR A 205 -21.47 -10.43 29.06
N GLY A 206 -22.12 -10.83 27.97
CA GLY A 206 -22.59 -9.94 26.93
C GLY A 206 -21.50 -9.38 26.01
N THR A 207 -20.26 -9.86 26.16
CA THR A 207 -19.14 -9.49 25.28
C THR A 207 -19.43 -9.95 23.85
N CYS A 208 -19.23 -9.07 22.88
CA CYS A 208 -19.54 -9.33 21.48
C CYS A 208 -18.27 -9.70 20.69
N TYR A 209 -18.43 -10.63 19.76
CA TYR A 209 -17.36 -11.11 18.88
C TYR A 209 -17.88 -11.21 17.44
N ARG A 210 -17.00 -11.01 16.48
CA ARG A 210 -17.30 -11.24 15.06
C ARG A 210 -17.30 -12.75 14.81
N ALA A 211 -18.37 -13.28 14.24
CA ALA A 211 -18.61 -14.72 14.14
C ALA A 211 -17.64 -15.41 13.16
N ASP A 212 -17.43 -14.79 12.00
CA ASP A 212 -16.48 -15.21 10.96
C ASP A 212 -15.05 -15.30 11.50
N HIS A 213 -14.62 -14.31 12.29
CA HIS A 213 -13.29 -14.30 12.89
C HIS A 213 -13.08 -15.42 13.88
N LEU A 214 -14.06 -15.72 14.73
CA LEU A 214 -13.94 -16.81 15.69
C LEU A 214 -13.74 -18.14 14.95
N LEU A 215 -14.47 -18.35 13.86
CA LEU A 215 -14.30 -19.52 13.01
C LEU A 215 -12.92 -19.51 12.32
N LYS A 216 -12.51 -18.37 11.75
CA LYS A 216 -11.21 -18.19 11.09
C LYS A 216 -10.03 -18.49 12.02
N ASP A 217 -10.04 -17.90 13.21
CA ASP A 217 -8.99 -18.05 14.22
C ASP A 217 -8.93 -19.51 14.68
N TYR A 218 -10.07 -20.15 14.93
CA TYR A 218 -10.12 -21.58 15.27
C TYR A 218 -9.54 -22.46 14.16
N CYS A 219 -9.97 -22.24 12.92
CA CYS A 219 -9.52 -23.01 11.76
C CYS A 219 -8.00 -22.86 11.55
N LYS A 220 -7.47 -21.63 11.61
CA LYS A 220 -6.02 -21.38 11.51
C LYS A 220 -5.25 -22.04 12.64
N ASP A 221 -5.70 -21.88 13.89
CA ASP A 221 -5.06 -22.47 15.06
C ASP A 221 -5.00 -24.00 14.96
N LYS A 222 -6.10 -24.61 14.49
CA LYS A 222 -6.15 -26.05 14.23
C LYS A 222 -5.20 -26.49 13.14
N LEU A 223 -5.16 -25.79 12.01
CA LEU A 223 -4.23 -26.12 10.92
C LEU A 223 -2.77 -25.99 11.39
N GLU A 224 -2.41 -24.94 12.10
CA GLU A 224 -1.02 -24.67 12.51
C GLU A 224 -0.54 -25.57 13.65
N LYS A 225 -1.37 -25.79 14.68
CA LYS A 225 -0.94 -26.47 15.92
C LYS A 225 -1.26 -27.96 15.96
N ASP A 226 -2.30 -28.40 15.24
CA ASP A 226 -2.74 -29.80 15.25
C ASP A 226 -2.15 -30.58 14.08
N LEU A 227 -0.93 -31.09 14.29
CA LEU A 227 -0.26 -31.99 13.34
C LEU A 227 -0.90 -33.38 13.26
N SER A 228 -2.00 -33.65 13.99
CA SER A 228 -2.70 -34.93 14.03
C SER A 228 -4.04 -34.95 13.30
N LEU A 229 -4.40 -33.84 12.64
CA LEU A 229 -5.58 -33.76 11.79
C LEU A 229 -5.53 -34.84 10.69
N SER A 230 -6.64 -35.58 10.55
CA SER A 230 -6.82 -36.47 9.40
C SER A 230 -6.85 -35.66 8.11
N THR A 231 -6.44 -36.27 7.00
CA THR A 231 -6.43 -35.62 5.68
C THR A 231 -7.82 -35.07 5.31
N GLU A 232 -8.88 -35.81 5.61
CA GLU A 232 -10.27 -35.41 5.38
C GLU A 232 -10.63 -34.12 6.14
N LYS A 233 -10.27 -34.04 7.43
CA LYS A 233 -10.58 -32.89 8.29
C LYS A 233 -9.70 -31.68 7.97
N PHE A 234 -8.48 -31.91 7.51
CA PHE A 234 -7.60 -30.87 6.97
C PHE A 234 -8.22 -30.21 5.72
N THR A 235 -8.68 -31.02 4.77
CA THR A 235 -9.33 -30.53 3.55
C THR A 235 -10.65 -29.83 3.86
N GLU A 236 -11.43 -30.34 4.82
CA GLU A 236 -12.66 -29.69 5.30
C GLU A 236 -12.37 -28.30 5.89
N ILE A 237 -11.46 -28.20 6.86
CA ILE A 237 -11.13 -26.92 7.52
C ILE A 237 -10.57 -25.91 6.52
N LYS A 238 -9.75 -26.37 5.57
CA LYS A 238 -9.22 -25.52 4.49
C LYS A 238 -10.32 -25.03 3.55
N HIS A 239 -11.30 -25.89 3.24
CA HIS A 239 -12.46 -25.50 2.45
C HIS A 239 -13.33 -24.49 3.19
N VAL A 240 -13.61 -24.71 4.48
CA VAL A 240 -14.37 -23.77 5.33
C VAL A 240 -13.70 -22.39 5.38
N LEU A 241 -12.37 -22.32 5.47
CA LEU A 241 -11.64 -21.05 5.38
C LEU A 241 -11.78 -20.35 4.03
N ALA A 242 -11.88 -21.13 2.94
CA ALA A 242 -12.00 -20.58 1.59
C ALA A 242 -13.40 -20.04 1.26
N VAL A 243 -14.44 -20.57 1.92
CA VAL A 243 -15.85 -20.15 1.73
C VAL A 243 -16.38 -19.34 2.92
N LEU A 244 -15.51 -18.94 3.85
CA LEU A 244 -15.91 -18.32 5.12
C LEU A 244 -16.78 -17.09 4.94
N ASP A 245 -16.43 -16.23 3.98
CA ASP A 245 -17.12 -14.97 3.71
C ASP A 245 -18.49 -15.18 3.01
N ASP A 246 -18.73 -16.37 2.46
CA ASP A 246 -19.96 -16.75 1.76
C ASP A 246 -20.99 -17.44 2.69
N LEU A 247 -20.60 -17.77 3.93
CA LEU A 247 -21.47 -18.50 4.87
C LEU A 247 -22.64 -17.63 5.36
N SER A 248 -23.85 -18.21 5.33
CA SER A 248 -25.03 -17.58 5.95
C SER A 248 -24.91 -17.52 7.48
N ALA A 249 -25.76 -16.72 8.12
CA ALA A 249 -25.82 -16.66 9.59
C ALA A 249 -26.09 -18.03 10.22
N GLU A 250 -26.97 -18.82 9.61
CA GLU A 250 -27.33 -20.16 10.04
C GLU A 250 -26.18 -21.15 9.85
N GLU A 251 -25.52 -21.12 8.69
CA GLU A 251 -24.38 -21.99 8.36
C GLU A 251 -23.19 -21.71 9.28
N LEU A 252 -22.90 -20.42 9.49
CA LEU A 252 -21.84 -19.97 10.39
C LEU A 252 -22.14 -20.38 11.83
N GLY A 253 -23.39 -20.22 12.27
CA GLY A 253 -23.85 -20.66 13.60
C GLY A 253 -23.75 -22.17 13.78
N ALA A 254 -24.10 -22.94 12.74
CA ALA A 254 -23.95 -24.39 12.74
C ALA A 254 -22.48 -24.81 12.87
N LYS A 255 -21.57 -24.17 12.12
CA LYS A 255 -20.13 -24.47 12.18
C LYS A 255 -19.50 -24.09 13.53
N LEU A 256 -19.90 -22.96 14.12
CA LEU A 256 -19.45 -22.59 15.47
C LEU A 256 -19.85 -23.65 16.51
N LYS A 257 -21.08 -24.18 16.42
CA LYS A 257 -21.56 -25.25 17.32
C LYS A 257 -20.88 -26.59 17.05
N GLU A 258 -20.76 -26.98 15.77
CA GLU A 258 -20.12 -28.22 15.32
C GLU A 258 -18.68 -28.32 15.82
N TYR A 259 -17.91 -27.24 15.71
CA TYR A 259 -16.52 -27.17 16.15
C TYR A 259 -16.35 -26.87 17.65
N GLY A 260 -17.45 -26.67 18.38
CA GLY A 260 -17.44 -26.40 19.82
C GLY A 260 -16.76 -25.07 20.18
N ILE A 261 -16.88 -24.06 19.31
CA ILE A 261 -16.23 -22.76 19.50
C ILE A 261 -16.98 -21.99 20.61
N THR A 262 -16.21 -21.52 21.59
CA THR A 262 -16.70 -20.77 22.76
C THR A 262 -16.06 -19.39 22.83
N ALA A 263 -16.60 -18.52 23.69
CA ALA A 263 -16.02 -17.19 23.91
C ALA A 263 -14.51 -17.30 24.28
N PRO A 264 -13.59 -16.62 23.56
CA PRO A 264 -12.15 -16.79 23.74
C PRO A 264 -11.67 -16.62 25.18
N ASP A 265 -12.18 -15.59 25.87
CA ASP A 265 -11.70 -15.14 27.17
C ASP A 265 -12.33 -15.91 28.34
N THR A 266 -13.59 -16.33 28.20
CA THR A 266 -14.40 -16.89 29.30
C THR A 266 -14.74 -18.36 29.12
N LYS A 267 -14.57 -18.91 27.90
CA LYS A 267 -15.03 -20.24 27.48
C LYS A 267 -16.53 -20.47 27.66
N ASN A 268 -17.31 -19.39 27.75
CA ASN A 268 -18.76 -19.47 27.83
C ASN A 268 -19.41 -19.81 26.47
N PRO A 269 -20.65 -20.33 26.47
CA PRO A 269 -21.48 -20.44 25.27
C PRO A 269 -21.69 -19.09 24.58
N LEU A 270 -21.84 -19.16 23.25
CA LEU A 270 -22.09 -18.02 22.38
C LEU A 270 -23.53 -18.10 21.86
N SER A 271 -24.16 -16.94 21.66
CA SER A 271 -25.44 -16.82 20.96
C SER A 271 -25.32 -17.27 19.49
N ASP A 272 -26.46 -17.46 18.83
CA ASP A 272 -26.48 -17.57 17.36
C ASP A 272 -25.99 -16.28 16.71
N PRO A 273 -25.36 -16.35 15.52
CA PRO A 273 -24.94 -15.15 14.77
C PRO A 273 -26.13 -14.31 14.32
N TYR A 274 -26.04 -12.99 14.45
CA TYR A 274 -27.03 -12.04 13.96
C TYR A 274 -26.37 -10.81 13.33
N PRO A 275 -27.04 -10.14 12.36
CA PRO A 275 -26.45 -9.00 11.66
C PRO A 275 -26.30 -7.78 12.58
N PHE A 276 -25.16 -7.11 12.47
CA PHE A 276 -24.83 -5.90 13.21
C PHE A 276 -24.29 -4.83 12.24
N ASN A 277 -24.91 -3.65 12.24
CA ASN A 277 -24.50 -2.55 11.37
C ASN A 277 -23.22 -1.89 11.90
N LEU A 278 -22.20 -1.81 11.03
CA LEU A 278 -20.89 -1.25 11.37
C LEU A 278 -20.84 0.28 11.24
N MET A 279 -21.92 0.97 10.89
CA MET A 279 -21.92 2.43 10.82
C MET A 279 -22.33 3.04 12.17
N PHE A 280 -21.63 4.10 12.60
CA PHE A 280 -22.05 4.87 13.76
C PHE A 280 -23.26 5.73 13.39
N GLN A 281 -24.43 5.40 13.93
CA GLN A 281 -25.64 6.18 13.73
C GLN A 281 -25.66 7.44 14.61
N THR A 282 -26.21 8.52 14.08
CA THR A 282 -26.46 9.79 14.77
C THR A 282 -27.76 10.44 14.28
N SER A 283 -28.17 11.55 14.91
CA SER A 283 -29.30 12.36 14.47
C SER A 283 -28.82 13.74 14.02
N ILE A 284 -29.26 14.17 12.83
CA ILE A 284 -29.03 15.50 12.29
C ILE A 284 -30.12 16.43 12.81
N GLY A 285 -29.73 17.43 13.59
CA GLY A 285 -30.65 18.37 14.22
C GLY A 285 -31.34 17.82 15.48
N PRO A 286 -31.99 18.69 16.25
CA PRO A 286 -32.49 18.37 17.59
C PRO A 286 -33.79 17.54 17.60
N SER A 287 -34.49 17.42 16.47
CA SER A 287 -35.80 16.78 16.39
C SER A 287 -35.76 15.25 16.33
N GLY A 288 -34.60 14.64 16.04
CA GLY A 288 -34.52 13.19 15.81
C GLY A 288 -35.05 12.72 14.45
N LEU A 289 -35.61 13.63 13.63
CA LEU A 289 -36.32 13.28 12.40
C LEU A 289 -35.42 13.04 11.19
N SER A 290 -34.15 13.47 11.26
CA SER A 290 -33.19 13.32 10.18
C SER A 290 -32.07 12.38 10.60
N PRO A 291 -32.22 11.06 10.37
CA PRO A 291 -31.17 10.09 10.68
C PRO A 291 -29.92 10.37 9.83
N GLY A 292 -28.77 10.20 10.45
CA GLY A 292 -27.48 10.28 9.81
C GLY A 292 -26.52 9.26 10.36
N TYR A 293 -25.36 9.16 9.73
CA TYR A 293 -24.28 8.29 10.17
C TYR A 293 -22.96 9.05 10.09
N MET A 294 -21.99 8.61 10.88
CA MET A 294 -20.60 8.94 10.60
C MET A 294 -20.15 8.14 9.37
N ARG A 295 -19.54 8.79 8.39
CA ARG A 295 -19.18 8.15 7.12
C ARG A 295 -18.22 6.96 7.31
N PRO A 296 -18.45 5.82 6.64
CA PRO A 296 -17.57 4.64 6.71
C PRO A 296 -16.36 4.71 5.76
N GLU A 297 -16.39 5.65 4.81
CA GLU A 297 -15.37 5.97 3.80
C GLU A 297 -15.47 7.47 3.42
N THR A 298 -14.51 8.01 2.68
CA THR A 298 -14.50 9.41 2.22
C THR A 298 -15.00 9.58 0.77
N ALA A 299 -14.93 8.53 -0.05
CA ALA A 299 -15.35 8.48 -1.46
C ALA A 299 -16.73 9.10 -1.74
N GLN A 300 -17.74 8.83 -0.89
CA GLN A 300 -19.10 9.34 -1.07
C GLN A 300 -19.17 10.87 -1.15
N GLY A 301 -18.30 11.58 -0.43
CA GLY A 301 -18.20 13.04 -0.49
C GLY A 301 -17.77 13.55 -1.87
N ILE A 302 -16.88 12.81 -2.54
CA ILE A 302 -16.43 13.12 -3.88
C ILE A 302 -17.53 12.83 -4.90
N PHE A 303 -18.20 11.67 -4.80
CA PHE A 303 -19.25 11.29 -5.75
C PHE A 303 -20.44 12.26 -5.77
N VAL A 304 -20.91 12.71 -4.61
CA VAL A 304 -22.04 13.66 -4.54
C VAL A 304 -21.67 15.05 -5.10
N ASN A 305 -20.38 15.38 -5.11
CA ASN A 305 -19.84 16.63 -5.68
C ASN A 305 -19.31 16.47 -7.11
N PHE A 306 -19.50 15.31 -7.76
CA PHE A 306 -18.96 15.02 -9.09
C PHE A 306 -19.27 16.11 -10.12
N LYS A 307 -20.50 16.63 -10.14
CA LYS A 307 -20.92 17.63 -11.11
C LYS A 307 -20.11 18.93 -11.00
N ASP A 308 -19.86 19.38 -9.78
CA ASP A 308 -19.12 20.62 -9.53
C ASP A 308 -17.62 20.42 -9.80
N LEU A 309 -17.07 19.25 -9.44
CA LEU A 309 -15.68 18.88 -9.75
C LEU A 309 -15.44 18.76 -11.25
N TYR A 310 -16.34 18.10 -11.96
CA TYR A 310 -16.28 17.96 -13.42
C TYR A 310 -16.36 19.33 -14.11
N TYR A 311 -17.24 20.21 -13.62
CA TYR A 311 -17.34 21.59 -14.11
C TYR A 311 -16.05 22.38 -13.83
N TYR A 312 -15.50 22.27 -12.62
CA TYR A 312 -14.26 22.92 -12.21
C TYR A 312 -13.08 22.48 -13.10
N ASN A 313 -13.04 21.20 -13.47
CA ASN A 313 -12.06 20.67 -14.43
C ASN A 313 -12.36 21.04 -15.91
N GLY A 314 -13.26 21.99 -16.16
CA GLY A 314 -13.60 22.45 -17.50
C GLY A 314 -14.39 21.44 -18.32
N ASN A 315 -15.11 20.52 -17.68
CA ASN A 315 -15.90 19.44 -18.29
C ASN A 315 -15.05 18.48 -19.14
N ARG A 316 -13.84 18.14 -18.66
CA ARG A 316 -12.92 17.22 -19.34
C ARG A 316 -12.65 15.98 -18.51
N LEU A 317 -12.45 14.87 -19.21
CA LEU A 317 -11.93 13.61 -18.66
C LEU A 317 -10.58 13.28 -19.32
N PRO A 318 -9.73 12.49 -18.66
CA PRO A 318 -9.87 12.06 -17.27
C PRO A 318 -9.62 13.22 -16.28
N PHE A 319 -10.09 13.07 -15.04
CA PHE A 319 -9.67 13.89 -13.91
C PHE A 319 -9.76 13.11 -12.61
N ALA A 320 -8.97 13.51 -11.61
CA ALA A 320 -9.01 12.90 -10.29
C ALA A 320 -9.42 13.92 -9.23
N ALA A 321 -10.21 13.46 -8.27
CA ALA A 321 -10.46 14.16 -7.02
C ALA A 321 -9.92 13.33 -5.87
N ALA A 322 -9.52 13.99 -4.80
CA ALA A 322 -8.89 13.36 -3.65
C ALA A 322 -9.48 13.88 -2.35
N GLN A 323 -9.50 13.06 -1.32
CA GLN A 323 -9.91 13.49 0.02
C GLN A 323 -9.07 12.81 1.10
N ILE A 324 -8.61 13.59 2.07
CA ILE A 324 -7.99 13.09 3.30
C ILE A 324 -8.93 13.41 4.46
N GLY A 325 -9.33 12.42 5.24
CA GLY A 325 -10.21 12.67 6.38
C GLY A 325 -10.45 11.47 7.28
N GLN A 326 -11.18 11.68 8.37
CA GLN A 326 -11.59 10.57 9.24
C GLN A 326 -12.72 9.76 8.59
N ALA A 327 -12.68 8.46 8.79
CA ALA A 327 -13.74 7.50 8.52
C ALA A 327 -14.00 6.68 9.78
N PHE A 328 -15.22 6.16 9.89
CA PHE A 328 -15.71 5.57 11.13
C PHE A 328 -16.35 4.21 10.83
N ARG A 329 -15.87 3.17 11.51
CA ARG A 329 -16.44 1.82 11.43
C ARG A 329 -16.63 1.30 12.85
N ASN A 330 -17.85 1.07 13.27
CA ASN A 330 -18.24 0.55 14.57
C ASN A 330 -17.88 -0.94 14.68
N GLU A 331 -16.59 -1.23 14.64
CA GLU A 331 -16.04 -2.56 14.69
C GLU A 331 -16.52 -3.33 15.93
N ILE A 332 -16.93 -4.58 15.72
CA ILE A 332 -17.49 -5.45 16.78
C ILE A 332 -16.43 -5.75 17.84
N SER A 333 -15.24 -6.14 17.42
CA SER A 333 -14.13 -6.48 18.33
C SER A 333 -12.80 -5.95 17.76
N PRO A 334 -12.51 -4.64 17.90
CA PRO A 334 -11.26 -4.08 17.43
C PRO A 334 -10.08 -4.66 18.23
N ARG A 335 -9.19 -5.35 17.52
CA ARG A 335 -7.97 -5.99 18.05
C ARG A 335 -6.77 -5.51 17.22
N GLN A 336 -5.55 -5.79 17.69
CA GLN A 336 -4.31 -5.54 16.91
C GLN A 336 -3.91 -4.05 16.74
N GLY A 337 -4.15 -3.23 17.77
CA GLY A 337 -3.64 -1.85 17.79
C GLY A 337 -4.26 -0.97 16.70
N LEU A 338 -3.39 -0.27 15.95
CA LEU A 338 -3.80 0.64 14.87
C LEU A 338 -4.33 -0.07 13.61
N LEU A 339 -4.22 -1.40 13.51
CA LEU A 339 -4.62 -2.15 12.33
C LEU A 339 -6.14 -2.26 12.17
N ARG A 340 -6.86 -2.30 13.30
CA ARG A 340 -8.32 -2.42 13.32
C ARG A 340 -8.92 -1.52 14.40
N VAL A 341 -9.33 -0.34 13.96
CA VAL A 341 -9.80 0.76 14.79
C VAL A 341 -11.18 1.23 14.36
N ARG A 342 -11.85 1.98 15.23
CA ARG A 342 -13.21 2.49 14.99
C ARG A 342 -13.24 3.87 14.32
N GLU A 343 -12.16 4.62 14.50
CA GLU A 343 -11.92 5.90 13.86
C GLU A 343 -10.51 5.87 13.27
N PHE A 344 -10.39 6.19 12.00
CA PHE A 344 -9.11 6.20 11.30
C PHE A 344 -9.11 7.19 10.15
N THR A 345 -7.91 7.61 9.79
CA THR A 345 -7.71 8.51 8.66
C THR A 345 -7.55 7.70 7.38
N LEU A 346 -8.36 8.03 6.40
CA LEU A 346 -8.22 7.60 5.03
C LEU A 346 -7.67 8.75 4.19
N ALA A 347 -6.92 8.38 3.16
CA ALA A 347 -6.70 9.22 2.00
C ALA A 347 -7.24 8.45 0.80
N GLU A 348 -8.18 9.01 0.05
CA GLU A 348 -8.82 8.32 -1.08
C GLU A 348 -8.75 9.19 -2.32
N ILE A 349 -8.65 8.55 -3.47
CA ILE A 349 -8.58 9.18 -4.79
C ILE A 349 -9.68 8.57 -5.63
N GLU A 350 -10.52 9.40 -6.25
CA GLU A 350 -11.48 8.97 -7.27
C GLU A 350 -11.00 9.48 -8.63
N HIS A 351 -10.44 8.60 -9.45
CA HIS A 351 -9.99 8.92 -10.79
C HIS A 351 -11.11 8.60 -11.80
N PHE A 352 -11.76 9.65 -12.31
CA PHE A 352 -12.83 9.55 -13.30
C PHE A 352 -12.26 9.46 -14.72
N VAL A 353 -12.61 8.41 -15.44
CA VAL A 353 -12.10 8.08 -16.78
C VAL A 353 -13.21 7.62 -17.73
N ASP A 354 -12.99 7.68 -19.04
CA ASP A 354 -13.94 7.11 -20.00
C ASP A 354 -14.00 5.58 -19.86
N PRO A 355 -15.18 4.96 -19.69
CA PRO A 355 -15.30 3.51 -19.67
C PRO A 355 -14.76 2.79 -20.91
N LYS A 356 -14.65 3.46 -22.07
CA LYS A 356 -14.13 2.90 -23.32
C LYS A 356 -12.63 3.10 -23.51
N ASP A 357 -12.03 4.05 -22.81
CA ASP A 357 -10.60 4.36 -22.91
C ASP A 357 -10.02 4.54 -21.51
N LYS A 358 -9.42 3.47 -21.00
CA LYS A 358 -8.70 3.41 -19.72
C LYS A 358 -7.18 3.37 -19.91
N SER A 359 -6.69 4.05 -20.96
CA SER A 359 -5.27 4.33 -21.12
C SER A 359 -4.81 5.37 -20.09
N HIS A 360 -3.51 5.43 -19.81
CA HIS A 360 -2.96 6.47 -18.92
C HIS A 360 -1.65 7.01 -19.47
N ALA A 361 -1.62 8.32 -19.77
CA ALA A 361 -0.49 8.96 -20.45
C ALA A 361 0.85 8.78 -19.72
N LYS A 362 0.83 8.76 -18.38
CA LYS A 362 2.01 8.56 -17.53
C LYS A 362 2.30 7.09 -17.15
N PHE A 363 1.58 6.11 -17.72
CA PHE A 363 1.82 4.70 -17.39
C PHE A 363 3.26 4.27 -17.71
N VAL A 364 3.85 4.84 -18.76
CA VAL A 364 5.26 4.62 -19.14
C VAL A 364 6.24 4.90 -18.00
N ASP A 365 5.95 5.84 -17.10
CA ASP A 365 6.83 6.23 -16.00
C ASP A 365 6.93 5.16 -14.90
N VAL A 366 6.01 4.19 -14.90
CA VAL A 366 5.95 3.12 -13.90
C VAL A 366 5.95 1.72 -14.52
N ALA A 367 5.91 1.60 -15.84
CA ALA A 367 5.80 0.32 -16.54
C ALA A 367 6.97 -0.64 -16.26
N ASP A 368 8.17 -0.10 -16.05
CA ASP A 368 9.38 -0.90 -15.80
C ASP A 368 9.55 -1.33 -14.34
N LEU A 369 8.63 -0.96 -13.44
CA LEU A 369 8.69 -1.35 -12.04
C LEU A 369 8.47 -2.86 -11.89
N GLU A 370 9.33 -3.51 -11.11
CA GLU A 370 9.25 -4.93 -10.75
C GLU A 370 9.06 -5.08 -9.24
N PHE A 371 8.01 -5.80 -8.84
CA PHE A 371 7.70 -6.06 -7.43
C PHE A 371 6.83 -7.31 -7.28
N LEU A 372 6.62 -7.75 -6.03
CA LEU A 372 5.83 -8.93 -5.72
C LEU A 372 4.36 -8.70 -6.08
N MET A 373 3.86 -9.45 -7.07
CA MET A 373 2.47 -9.49 -7.46
C MET A 373 1.87 -10.87 -7.16
N PHE A 374 0.61 -10.89 -6.78
CA PHE A 374 -0.12 -12.10 -6.40
C PHE A 374 -1.48 -12.16 -7.14
N PRO A 375 -1.47 -12.41 -8.46
CA PRO A 375 -2.69 -12.53 -9.27
C PRO A 375 -3.55 -13.73 -8.84
N ARG A 376 -4.83 -13.71 -9.26
CA ARG A 376 -5.82 -14.76 -8.94
C ARG A 376 -5.32 -16.17 -9.24
N GLU A 377 -4.67 -16.34 -10.38
CA GLU A 377 -4.17 -17.66 -10.84
C GLU A 377 -3.18 -18.27 -9.86
N LEU A 378 -2.23 -17.48 -9.34
CA LEU A 378 -1.25 -17.96 -8.35
C LEU A 378 -1.92 -18.30 -7.02
N GLN A 379 -2.90 -17.49 -6.59
CA GLN A 379 -3.68 -17.74 -5.38
C GLN A 379 -4.43 -19.07 -5.45
N LEU A 380 -5.14 -19.30 -6.56
CA LEU A 380 -5.91 -20.52 -6.79
C LEU A 380 -5.00 -21.75 -6.95
N ALA A 381 -3.80 -21.57 -7.51
CA ALA A 381 -2.79 -22.63 -7.59
C ALA A 381 -2.11 -22.94 -6.24
N GLY A 382 -2.35 -22.13 -5.20
CA GLY A 382 -1.67 -22.25 -3.91
C GLY A 382 -0.18 -21.89 -3.97
N GLU A 383 0.21 -21.10 -4.98
CA GLU A 383 1.58 -20.60 -5.13
C GLU A 383 1.80 -19.32 -4.31
N LEU A 384 3.06 -18.90 -4.21
CA LEU A 384 3.43 -17.63 -3.56
C LEU A 384 3.41 -16.48 -4.57
N ALA A 385 3.33 -15.25 -4.04
CA ALA A 385 3.53 -14.04 -4.82
C ALA A 385 4.90 -14.07 -5.53
N LYS A 386 4.96 -13.53 -6.75
CA LYS A 386 6.16 -13.56 -7.60
C LYS A 386 6.54 -12.14 -8.04
N PRO A 387 7.83 -11.83 -8.18
CA PRO A 387 8.26 -10.62 -8.87
C PRO A 387 7.70 -10.59 -10.30
N MET A 388 7.07 -9.49 -10.68
CA MET A 388 6.55 -9.26 -12.02
C MET A 388 6.78 -7.81 -12.43
N VAL A 389 7.13 -7.60 -13.70
CA VAL A 389 7.22 -6.27 -14.31
C VAL A 389 5.81 -5.77 -14.60
N LEU A 390 5.47 -4.59 -14.10
CA LEU A 390 4.12 -4.03 -14.17
C LEU A 390 3.62 -3.85 -15.62
N GLY A 391 4.49 -3.38 -16.51
CA GLY A 391 4.21 -3.24 -17.94
C GLY A 391 3.84 -4.57 -18.60
N GLU A 392 4.55 -5.65 -18.26
CA GLU A 392 4.19 -6.98 -18.75
C GLU A 392 2.87 -7.49 -18.17
N ALA A 393 2.59 -7.19 -16.89
CA ALA A 393 1.34 -7.60 -16.25
C ALA A 393 0.12 -6.92 -16.90
N VAL A 394 0.23 -5.64 -17.27
CA VAL A 394 -0.81 -4.92 -18.03
C VAL A 394 -0.91 -5.48 -19.46
N TRP A 395 0.22 -5.66 -20.15
CA TRP A 395 0.21 -6.20 -21.53
C TRP A 395 -0.39 -7.62 -21.63
N LYS A 396 -0.15 -8.47 -20.62
CA LYS A 396 -0.73 -9.82 -20.51
C LYS A 396 -2.20 -9.82 -20.07
N GLY A 397 -2.76 -8.67 -19.69
CA GLY A 397 -4.13 -8.55 -19.17
C GLY A 397 -4.31 -9.09 -17.74
N ILE A 398 -3.22 -9.30 -17.00
CA ILE A 398 -3.28 -9.67 -15.58
C ILE A 398 -3.79 -8.50 -14.76
N VAL A 399 -3.26 -7.31 -15.04
CA VAL A 399 -3.83 -6.03 -14.62
C VAL A 399 -4.67 -5.49 -15.77
N ASN A 400 -5.93 -5.16 -15.49
CA ASN A 400 -6.94 -4.95 -16.54
C ASN A 400 -6.63 -3.81 -17.52
N ASN A 401 -6.05 -2.69 -17.05
CA ASN A 401 -5.79 -1.51 -17.88
C ASN A 401 -4.62 -0.66 -17.35
N GLU A 402 -4.15 0.27 -18.18
CA GLU A 402 -3.03 1.16 -17.87
C GLU A 402 -3.33 2.13 -16.72
N THR A 403 -4.57 2.63 -16.58
CA THR A 403 -4.93 3.51 -15.45
C THR A 403 -4.80 2.78 -14.13
N LEU A 404 -5.30 1.54 -14.03
CA LEU A 404 -5.16 0.71 -12.84
C LEU A 404 -3.68 0.37 -12.58
N GLY A 405 -2.95 0.00 -13.62
CA GLY A 405 -1.50 -0.23 -13.56
C GLY A 405 -0.74 0.99 -13.06
N TYR A 406 -1.08 2.19 -13.55
CA TYR A 406 -0.45 3.44 -13.15
C TYR A 406 -0.57 3.66 -11.63
N PHE A 407 -1.78 3.53 -11.09
CA PHE A 407 -1.99 3.69 -9.65
C PHE A 407 -1.32 2.60 -8.82
N ILE A 408 -1.27 1.34 -9.28
CA ILE A 408 -0.48 0.28 -8.63
C ILE A 408 0.99 0.69 -8.54
N GLY A 409 1.59 1.14 -9.64
CA GLY A 409 2.98 1.61 -9.68
C GLY A 409 3.23 2.81 -8.77
N ARG A 410 2.35 3.81 -8.80
CA ARG A 410 2.45 5.00 -7.92
C ARG A 410 2.29 4.64 -6.45
N VAL A 411 1.42 3.69 -6.09
CA VAL A 411 1.27 3.19 -4.72
C VAL A 411 2.53 2.45 -4.27
N TYR A 412 3.12 1.61 -5.11
CA TYR A 412 4.40 0.95 -4.82
C TYR A 412 5.50 1.98 -4.53
N LEU A 413 5.64 2.99 -5.39
CA LEU A 413 6.60 4.07 -5.17
C LEU A 413 6.31 4.81 -3.86
N PHE A 414 5.07 5.21 -3.61
CA PHE A 414 4.71 5.91 -2.38
C PHE A 414 5.13 5.13 -1.13
N LEU A 415 4.72 3.85 -1.02
CA LEU A 415 5.00 3.01 0.14
C LEU A 415 6.52 2.79 0.33
N THR A 416 7.25 2.55 -0.75
CA THR A 416 8.70 2.32 -0.66
C THR A 416 9.49 3.58 -0.29
N HIS A 417 9.07 4.76 -0.77
CA HIS A 417 9.67 6.04 -0.35
C HIS A 417 9.39 6.38 1.11
N LEU A 418 8.25 5.96 1.68
CA LEU A 418 7.98 6.09 3.11
C LEU A 418 8.96 5.25 3.97
N GLY A 419 9.59 4.22 3.40
CA GLY A 419 10.46 3.28 4.11
C GLY A 419 9.85 1.90 4.32
N ILE A 420 8.78 1.54 3.61
CA ILE A 420 8.27 0.16 3.60
C ILE A 420 9.25 -0.74 2.83
N ASP A 421 9.73 -1.78 3.52
CA ASP A 421 10.53 -2.85 2.92
C ASP A 421 9.86 -3.48 1.69
N LYS A 422 10.61 -3.50 0.57
CA LYS A 422 10.17 -4.01 -0.74
C LYS A 422 9.93 -5.52 -0.73
N GLU A 423 10.66 -6.28 0.07
CA GLU A 423 10.51 -7.74 0.15
C GLU A 423 9.25 -8.13 0.94
N ARG A 424 8.74 -7.21 1.75
CA ARG A 424 7.57 -7.37 2.62
C ARG A 424 6.38 -6.54 2.14
N LEU A 425 6.37 -6.18 0.86
CA LEU A 425 5.29 -5.46 0.17
C LEU A 425 4.88 -6.27 -1.05
N ARG A 426 3.58 -6.60 -1.16
CA ARG A 426 3.02 -7.28 -2.34
C ARG A 426 1.71 -6.66 -2.79
N PHE A 427 1.35 -6.91 -4.04
CA PHE A 427 0.05 -6.51 -4.60
C PHE A 427 -0.78 -7.76 -4.86
N ARG A 428 -1.87 -7.95 -4.12
CA ARG A 428 -2.75 -9.11 -4.23
C ARG A 428 -4.02 -8.75 -4.98
N GLN A 429 -4.34 -9.52 -6.03
CA GLN A 429 -5.60 -9.35 -6.76
C GLN A 429 -6.75 -10.00 -6.00
N HIS A 430 -7.91 -9.35 -5.90
CA HIS A 430 -9.10 -9.98 -5.30
C HIS A 430 -9.56 -11.19 -6.12
N LEU A 431 -9.97 -12.27 -5.46
CA LEU A 431 -10.66 -13.38 -6.13
C LEU A 431 -12.07 -12.95 -6.57
N LEU A 432 -12.68 -13.70 -7.51
CA LEU A 432 -13.99 -13.34 -8.07
C LEU A 432 -15.12 -13.30 -7.02
N ASN A 433 -15.04 -14.12 -5.97
CA ASN A 433 -15.98 -14.13 -4.84
C ASN A 433 -15.68 -13.04 -3.79
N GLU A 434 -14.45 -12.53 -3.73
CA GLU A 434 -14.06 -11.43 -2.82
C GLU A 434 -14.37 -10.05 -3.40
N MET A 435 -14.49 -9.96 -4.74
CA MET A 435 -14.75 -8.70 -5.42
C MET A 435 -16.05 -8.07 -4.94
N ALA A 436 -15.99 -6.80 -4.54
CA ALA A 436 -17.18 -6.01 -4.32
C ALA A 436 -18.07 -6.06 -5.57
N HIS A 437 -19.40 -6.13 -5.39
CA HIS A 437 -20.39 -6.34 -6.46
C HIS A 437 -20.37 -5.29 -7.59
N TYR A 438 -19.60 -4.21 -7.43
CA TYR A 438 -19.42 -3.11 -8.37
C TYR A 438 -18.03 -3.06 -9.06
N ALA A 439 -17.05 -3.81 -8.56
CA ALA A 439 -15.68 -3.77 -9.05
C ALA A 439 -15.51 -4.64 -10.31
N VAL A 440 -14.67 -4.21 -11.25
CA VAL A 440 -14.27 -4.99 -12.43
C VAL A 440 -12.93 -5.68 -12.21
N ASP A 441 -12.03 -5.00 -11.51
CA ASP A 441 -10.76 -5.55 -11.02
C ASP A 441 -10.38 -4.82 -9.73
N CYS A 442 -9.68 -5.50 -8.83
CA CYS A 442 -9.26 -4.90 -7.55
C CYS A 442 -7.94 -5.51 -7.10
N TRP A 443 -7.02 -4.65 -6.66
CA TRP A 443 -5.70 -5.01 -6.17
C TRP A 443 -5.43 -4.36 -4.82
N ASP A 444 -5.02 -5.14 -3.84
CA ASP A 444 -4.62 -4.66 -2.53
C ASP A 444 -3.10 -4.60 -2.44
N ALA A 445 -2.56 -3.44 -2.05
CA ALA A 445 -1.20 -3.36 -1.54
C ALA A 445 -1.20 -3.89 -0.09
N GLU A 446 -0.62 -5.07 0.09
CA GLU A 446 -0.49 -5.73 1.38
C GLU A 446 0.95 -5.60 1.90
N ILE A 447 1.07 -5.23 3.17
CA ILE A 447 2.36 -5.12 3.86
C ILE A 447 2.44 -6.22 4.92
N GLU A 448 3.51 -7.03 4.89
CA GLU A 448 3.71 -8.07 5.90
C GLU A 448 4.18 -7.43 7.21
N CYS A 449 3.44 -7.57 8.30
CA CYS A 449 3.83 -7.18 9.65
C CYS A 449 3.84 -8.39 10.59
N SER A 450 4.07 -8.19 11.89
CA SER A 450 4.04 -9.25 12.90
C SER A 450 2.69 -9.99 12.98
N TYR A 451 1.60 -9.38 12.50
CA TYR A 451 0.27 -9.98 12.36
C TYR A 451 0.04 -10.70 11.02
N GLY A 452 1.04 -10.74 10.13
CA GLY A 452 0.95 -11.29 8.77
C GLY A 452 0.73 -10.20 7.71
N TRP A 453 0.26 -10.59 6.54
CA TRP A 453 -0.06 -9.69 5.42
C TRP A 453 -1.31 -8.88 5.73
N ILE A 454 -1.17 -7.55 5.75
CA ILE A 454 -2.27 -6.61 6.02
C ILE A 454 -2.48 -5.71 4.82
N GLU A 455 -3.70 -5.70 4.31
CA GLU A 455 -4.18 -4.74 3.31
C GLU A 455 -4.05 -3.31 3.85
N CYS A 456 -3.23 -2.49 3.17
CA CYS A 456 -2.96 -1.11 3.56
C CYS A 456 -3.47 -0.11 2.51
N VAL A 457 -3.58 -0.51 1.25
CA VAL A 457 -4.15 0.29 0.18
C VAL A 457 -4.99 -0.62 -0.72
N GLY A 458 -6.29 -0.33 -0.87
CA GLY A 458 -7.14 -0.97 -1.88
C GLY A 458 -7.12 -0.17 -3.18
N ILE A 459 -7.02 -0.83 -4.32
CA ILE A 459 -6.95 -0.19 -5.64
C ILE A 459 -8.00 -0.84 -6.54
N ALA A 460 -9.19 -0.25 -6.58
CA ALA A 460 -10.37 -0.83 -7.20
C ALA A 460 -10.77 -0.11 -8.50
N ASP A 461 -11.15 -0.87 -9.52
CA ASP A 461 -11.89 -0.36 -10.67
C ASP A 461 -13.40 -0.50 -10.41
N ARG A 462 -14.02 0.55 -9.87
CA ARG A 462 -15.43 0.55 -9.43
C ARG A 462 -16.43 0.72 -10.57
N SER A 463 -15.96 0.70 -11.82
CA SER A 463 -16.75 1.00 -13.00
C SER A 463 -17.56 2.30 -12.83
N ALA A 464 -18.82 2.32 -13.23
CA ALA A 464 -19.71 3.47 -13.13
C ALA A 464 -20.75 3.32 -12.00
N TYR A 465 -20.53 2.39 -11.06
CA TYR A 465 -21.55 2.02 -10.07
C TYR A 465 -21.97 3.20 -9.20
N ASP A 466 -21.03 3.90 -8.56
CA ASP A 466 -21.35 4.93 -7.56
C ASP A 466 -22.12 6.10 -8.14
N LEU A 467 -21.65 6.63 -9.28
CA LEU A 467 -22.33 7.71 -9.99
C LEU A 467 -23.73 7.28 -10.45
N ARG A 468 -23.91 6.03 -10.91
CA ARG A 468 -25.22 5.49 -11.24
C ARG A 468 -26.08 5.31 -10.00
N ALA A 469 -25.53 4.84 -8.90
CA ALA A 469 -26.27 4.57 -7.67
C ALA A 469 -26.92 5.85 -7.11
N HIS A 470 -26.21 6.98 -7.21
CA HIS A 470 -26.70 8.33 -6.87
C HIS A 470 -27.61 8.95 -7.94
N THR A 471 -27.39 8.65 -9.23
CA THR A 471 -28.20 9.15 -10.36
C THR A 471 -29.56 8.45 -10.49
N VAL A 472 -29.57 7.11 -10.36
CA VAL A 472 -30.68 6.25 -10.79
C VAL A 472 -31.89 6.40 -9.88
N GLY A 473 -32.82 7.23 -10.30
CA GLY A 473 -34.26 6.96 -10.24
C GLY A 473 -34.75 6.59 -11.65
N SER A 474 -34.18 5.56 -12.28
CA SER A 474 -34.49 5.25 -13.70
C SER A 474 -35.71 4.34 -13.89
N ASN A 475 -36.26 3.76 -12.82
CA ASN A 475 -37.65 3.32 -12.85
C ASN A 475 -38.49 4.45 -12.26
N PHE A 476 -39.26 5.11 -13.11
CA PHE A 476 -40.20 6.16 -12.70
C PHE A 476 -41.18 5.68 -11.60
N LEU A 477 -41.37 4.36 -11.48
CA LEU A 477 -42.13 3.67 -10.41
C LEU A 477 -41.51 3.76 -9.01
N GLN A 478 -40.26 4.17 -8.90
CA GLN A 478 -39.58 4.37 -7.62
C GLN A 478 -39.22 5.84 -7.43
N ARG A 479 -40.16 6.74 -7.80
CA ARG A 479 -40.26 8.09 -7.23
C ARG A 479 -40.70 8.07 -5.75
N ASN A 480 -40.24 7.09 -4.98
CA ASN A 480 -40.09 7.27 -3.56
C ASN A 480 -38.86 8.17 -3.37
N GLN A 481 -38.92 9.08 -2.40
CA GLN A 481 -37.96 10.16 -2.13
C GLN A 481 -36.57 9.64 -1.68
N GLU A 482 -36.00 8.63 -2.34
CA GLU A 482 -34.87 7.86 -1.84
C GLU A 482 -33.55 8.10 -2.60
N LYS A 483 -33.57 8.81 -3.74
CA LYS A 483 -32.37 9.13 -4.56
C LYS A 483 -32.44 10.51 -5.20
N SER A 484 -31.28 11.05 -5.60
CA SER A 484 -31.12 12.46 -6.06
C SER A 484 -31.85 12.78 -7.37
N GLY A 485 -31.85 11.86 -8.33
CA GLY A 485 -32.42 12.08 -9.67
C GLY A 485 -31.62 13.07 -10.53
N VAL A 486 -30.51 13.59 -10.03
CA VAL A 486 -29.58 14.44 -10.77
C VAL A 486 -28.64 13.56 -11.61
N PRO A 487 -28.53 13.78 -12.94
CA PRO A 487 -27.63 13.00 -13.78
C PRO A 487 -26.17 13.33 -13.49
N LEU A 488 -25.41 12.33 -13.02
CA LEU A 488 -23.96 12.39 -12.85
C LEU A 488 -23.28 11.75 -14.07
N VAL A 489 -23.16 12.54 -15.13
CA VAL A 489 -22.65 12.12 -16.45
C VAL A 489 -21.60 13.09 -16.98
N ALA A 490 -20.73 12.59 -17.83
CA ALA A 490 -19.78 13.37 -18.61
C ALA A 490 -20.23 13.51 -20.05
N HIS A 491 -19.70 14.53 -20.72
CA HIS A 491 -19.96 14.87 -22.10
C HIS A 491 -18.67 14.84 -22.91
N GLU A 492 -18.70 14.17 -24.05
CA GLU A 492 -17.61 14.14 -25.02
C GLU A 492 -18.13 14.68 -26.36
N LYS A 493 -17.57 15.79 -26.84
CA LYS A 493 -17.98 16.36 -28.13
C LYS A 493 -17.43 15.51 -29.26
N TYR A 494 -18.27 15.15 -30.21
CA TYR A 494 -17.78 14.50 -31.41
C TYR A 494 -17.02 15.50 -32.29
N PRO A 495 -15.95 15.09 -32.97
CA PRO A 495 -15.28 15.93 -33.97
C PRO A 495 -16.25 16.39 -35.07
N GLU A 496 -17.16 15.49 -35.50
CA GLU A 496 -18.24 15.78 -36.44
C GLU A 496 -19.57 15.22 -35.89
N PRO A 497 -20.72 15.91 -36.07
CA PRO A 497 -22.00 15.43 -35.58
C PRO A 497 -22.40 14.10 -36.23
N ILE A 498 -22.77 13.12 -35.41
CA ILE A 498 -23.19 11.80 -35.89
C ILE A 498 -24.72 11.82 -36.07
N GLU A 499 -25.21 11.33 -37.21
CA GLU A 499 -26.64 11.09 -37.41
C GLU A 499 -27.03 9.77 -36.76
N VAL A 500 -27.81 9.84 -35.68
CA VAL A 500 -28.34 8.67 -34.99
C VAL A 500 -29.85 8.60 -35.28
N GLU A 501 -30.29 7.45 -35.79
CA GLU A 501 -31.70 7.12 -35.91
C GLU A 501 -32.23 6.79 -34.51
N LYS A 502 -33.09 7.66 -33.96
CA LYS A 502 -33.76 7.42 -32.68
C LYS A 502 -35.24 7.17 -32.91
N LEU A 503 -35.74 6.09 -32.32
CA LEU A 503 -37.16 5.79 -32.27
C LEU A 503 -37.83 6.77 -31.29
N LEU A 504 -38.63 7.68 -31.80
CA LEU A 504 -39.39 8.64 -31.02
C LEU A 504 -40.81 8.10 -30.83
N ILE A 505 -41.15 7.76 -29.59
CA ILE A 505 -42.51 7.41 -29.16
C ILE A 505 -43.12 8.66 -28.55
N THR A 506 -44.16 9.20 -29.20
CA THR A 506 -44.88 10.39 -28.74
C THR A 506 -46.33 10.03 -28.40
N PRO A 507 -46.65 9.84 -27.11
CA PRO A 507 -48.03 9.60 -26.68
C PRO A 507 -48.86 10.88 -26.78
N SER A 508 -50.06 10.79 -27.35
CA SER A 508 -51.00 11.91 -27.43
C SER A 508 -51.71 12.09 -26.09
N LYS A 509 -51.19 13.02 -25.27
CA LYS A 509 -51.75 13.31 -23.93
C LYS A 509 -53.24 13.67 -23.97
N LYS A 510 -53.69 14.34 -25.03
CA LYS A 510 -55.10 14.70 -25.19
C LYS A 510 -55.98 13.46 -25.40
N GLU A 511 -55.61 12.59 -26.33
CA GLU A 511 -56.39 11.39 -26.67
C GLU A 511 -56.34 10.34 -25.54
N LEU A 512 -55.17 10.17 -24.91
CA LEU A 512 -55.00 9.30 -23.75
C LEU A 512 -55.78 9.81 -22.53
N GLY A 513 -55.84 11.12 -22.32
CA GLY A 513 -56.63 11.74 -21.25
C GLY A 513 -58.14 11.55 -21.45
N LEU A 514 -58.62 11.65 -22.70
CA LEU A 514 -60.02 11.39 -23.04
C LEU A 514 -60.40 9.91 -22.87
N ALA A 515 -59.51 8.99 -23.24
CA ALA A 515 -59.77 7.55 -23.19
C ALA A 515 -59.63 6.94 -21.78
N PHE A 516 -58.63 7.38 -20.99
CA PHE A 516 -58.23 6.68 -19.76
C PHE A 516 -58.28 7.52 -18.49
N LYS A 517 -58.60 8.83 -18.58
CA LYS A 517 -58.80 9.75 -17.45
C LYS A 517 -57.71 9.62 -16.38
N GLY A 518 -58.05 9.13 -15.19
CA GLY A 518 -57.14 9.01 -14.05
C GLY A 518 -55.93 8.08 -14.27
N ASN A 519 -56.01 7.16 -15.24
CA ASN A 519 -54.92 6.22 -15.56
C ASN A 519 -53.98 6.75 -16.67
N GLN A 520 -54.26 7.93 -17.24
CA GLN A 520 -53.49 8.52 -18.33
C GLN A 520 -51.99 8.56 -18.03
N LYS A 521 -51.63 8.98 -16.82
CA LYS A 521 -50.24 9.16 -16.40
C LYS A 521 -49.45 7.84 -16.47
N MET A 522 -49.99 6.78 -15.89
CA MET A 522 -49.36 5.44 -15.89
C MET A 522 -49.25 4.83 -17.29
N ILE A 523 -50.25 5.06 -18.15
CA ILE A 523 -50.25 4.55 -19.54
C ILE A 523 -49.25 5.33 -20.40
N THR A 524 -49.17 6.64 -20.23
CA THR A 524 -48.18 7.49 -20.92
C THR A 524 -46.76 7.05 -20.56
N GLU A 525 -46.51 6.83 -19.28
CA GLU A 525 -45.22 6.35 -18.77
C GLU A 525 -44.86 4.96 -19.29
N ALA A 526 -45.82 4.05 -19.37
CA ALA A 526 -45.59 2.71 -19.91
C ALA A 526 -45.32 2.72 -21.43
N LEU A 527 -45.98 3.59 -22.19
CA LEU A 527 -45.70 3.79 -23.61
C LEU A 527 -44.32 4.41 -23.85
N GLU A 528 -43.91 5.38 -23.03
CA GLU A 528 -42.58 6.01 -23.12
C GLU A 528 -41.44 5.06 -22.71
N ALA A 529 -41.73 4.04 -21.91
CA ALA A 529 -40.75 3.07 -21.41
C ALA A 529 -40.58 1.82 -22.30
N MET A 530 -41.26 1.73 -23.45
CA MET A 530 -41.15 0.58 -24.35
C MET A 530 -39.73 0.42 -24.90
N THR A 531 -39.28 -0.82 -25.03
CA THR A 531 -38.05 -1.14 -25.75
C THR A 531 -38.21 -0.89 -27.25
N GLU A 532 -37.09 -0.75 -27.97
CA GLU A 532 -37.11 -0.52 -29.42
C GLU A 532 -37.85 -1.64 -30.18
N ALA A 533 -37.67 -2.89 -29.76
CA ALA A 533 -38.35 -4.04 -30.34
C ALA A 533 -39.88 -3.97 -30.12
N GLU A 534 -40.32 -3.72 -28.88
CA GLU A 534 -41.75 -3.61 -28.54
C GLU A 534 -42.43 -2.44 -29.25
N ALA A 535 -41.73 -1.31 -29.36
CA ALA A 535 -42.27 -0.14 -30.03
C ALA A 535 -42.34 -0.32 -31.55
N LEU A 536 -41.40 -1.03 -32.18
CA LEU A 536 -41.50 -1.40 -33.59
C LEU A 536 -42.63 -2.40 -33.85
N GLU A 537 -42.83 -3.38 -32.96
CA GLU A 537 -43.94 -4.32 -33.03
C GLU A 537 -45.29 -3.61 -32.86
N MET A 538 -45.40 -2.71 -31.88
CA MET A 538 -46.58 -1.86 -31.68
C MET A 538 -46.87 -1.01 -32.90
N LYS A 539 -45.84 -0.41 -33.52
CA LYS A 539 -46.00 0.38 -34.75
C LYS A 539 -46.60 -0.47 -35.87
N ALA A 540 -46.06 -1.66 -36.12
CA ALA A 540 -46.55 -2.56 -37.16
C ALA A 540 -47.99 -3.02 -36.90
N ALA A 541 -48.35 -3.28 -35.63
CA ALA A 541 -49.71 -3.65 -35.24
C ALA A 541 -50.71 -2.49 -35.41
N LEU A 542 -50.34 -1.27 -35.01
CA LEU A 542 -51.17 -0.07 -35.17
C LEU A 542 -51.36 0.31 -36.64
N GLU A 543 -50.39 0.04 -37.50
CA GLU A 543 -50.49 0.29 -38.95
C GLU A 543 -51.36 -0.75 -39.66
N SER A 544 -51.34 -2.01 -39.23
CA SER A 544 -52.12 -3.10 -39.85
C SER A 544 -53.55 -3.24 -39.33
N LYS A 545 -53.76 -3.11 -38.02
CA LYS A 545 -55.06 -3.35 -37.34
C LYS A 545 -55.71 -2.09 -36.78
N GLY A 546 -54.97 -0.99 -36.63
CA GLY A 546 -55.47 0.28 -36.08
C GLY A 546 -55.55 0.35 -34.54
N GLU A 547 -55.47 -0.79 -33.86
CA GLU A 547 -55.45 -0.92 -32.40
C GLU A 547 -54.61 -2.13 -31.94
N ILE A 548 -54.09 -2.07 -30.72
CA ILE A 548 -53.31 -3.14 -30.08
C ILE A 548 -53.62 -3.20 -28.59
N GLU A 549 -53.67 -4.39 -28.01
CA GLU A 549 -53.67 -4.55 -26.55
C GLU A 549 -52.26 -4.39 -25.99
N PHE A 550 -52.09 -3.43 -25.10
CA PHE A 550 -50.82 -3.12 -24.45
C PHE A 550 -50.93 -3.41 -22.95
N LEU A 551 -50.07 -4.31 -22.44
CA LEU A 551 -50.02 -4.64 -21.02
C LEU A 551 -49.30 -3.53 -20.26
N VAL A 552 -50.02 -2.83 -19.38
CA VAL A 552 -49.43 -1.83 -18.50
C VAL A 552 -49.08 -2.51 -17.19
N CYS A 553 -47.80 -2.90 -17.03
CA CYS A 553 -47.30 -3.60 -15.84
C CYS A 553 -47.67 -2.89 -14.53
N ASN A 554 -47.65 -1.55 -14.54
CA ASN A 554 -47.94 -0.71 -13.37
C ASN A 554 -49.41 -0.71 -12.98
N LEU A 555 -50.30 -1.07 -13.92
CA LEU A 555 -51.74 -1.15 -13.73
C LEU A 555 -52.21 -2.61 -13.61
N GLY A 556 -51.34 -3.58 -13.89
CA GLY A 556 -51.66 -5.01 -13.94
C GLY A 556 -52.74 -5.37 -14.97
N LYS A 557 -52.95 -4.54 -16.00
CA LYS A 557 -54.07 -4.65 -16.96
C LYS A 557 -53.63 -4.34 -18.38
N SER A 558 -54.20 -5.06 -19.34
CA SER A 558 -54.09 -4.75 -20.76
C SER A 558 -55.06 -3.63 -21.14
N VAL A 559 -54.58 -2.62 -21.86
CA VAL A 559 -55.37 -1.50 -22.37
C VAL A 559 -55.30 -1.47 -23.90
N SER A 560 -56.43 -1.16 -24.57
CA SER A 560 -56.46 -1.03 -26.03
C SER A 560 -55.93 0.34 -26.46
N ILE A 561 -54.76 0.36 -27.09
CA ILE A 561 -54.11 1.55 -27.63
C ILE A 561 -54.47 1.68 -29.11
N LYS A 562 -55.00 2.84 -29.48
CA LYS A 562 -55.38 3.16 -30.88
C LYS A 562 -54.33 4.02 -31.57
N LYS A 563 -54.34 4.00 -32.91
CA LYS A 563 -53.39 4.76 -33.74
C LYS A 563 -53.32 6.26 -33.47
N ASN A 564 -54.41 6.89 -33.01
CA ASN A 564 -54.44 8.31 -32.65
C ASN A 564 -53.85 8.61 -31.25
N MET A 565 -53.60 7.57 -30.44
CA MET A 565 -53.13 7.71 -29.06
C MET A 565 -51.61 7.71 -28.92
N VAL A 566 -50.88 7.13 -29.87
CA VAL A 566 -49.42 7.09 -29.86
C VAL A 566 -48.88 7.19 -31.29
N SER A 567 -47.91 8.07 -31.48
CA SER A 567 -47.14 8.18 -32.72
C SER A 567 -45.74 7.62 -32.48
N ILE A 568 -45.31 6.67 -33.30
CA ILE A 568 -43.97 6.10 -33.19
C ILE A 568 -43.27 6.19 -34.56
N SER A 569 -42.19 6.97 -34.57
CA SER A 569 -41.45 7.37 -35.77
C SER A 569 -39.95 7.23 -35.54
N ILE A 570 -39.21 7.01 -36.63
CA ILE A 570 -37.74 6.98 -36.59
C ILE A 570 -37.28 8.36 -37.06
N GLU A 571 -36.73 9.16 -36.15
CA GLU A 571 -36.18 10.48 -36.48
C GLU A 571 -34.65 10.41 -36.55
N LYS A 572 -34.08 11.00 -37.61
CA LYS A 572 -32.64 11.20 -37.73
C LYS A 572 -32.26 12.43 -36.89
N LYS A 573 -31.64 12.20 -35.74
CA LYS A 573 -31.15 13.27 -34.88
C LYS A 573 -29.64 13.39 -35.03
N LYS A 574 -29.18 14.62 -35.32
CA LYS A 574 -27.75 14.95 -35.24
C LYS A 574 -27.36 15.06 -33.77
N GLU A 575 -26.50 14.15 -33.31
CA GLU A 575 -25.90 14.21 -31.99
C GLU A 575 -24.52 14.87 -32.09
N HIS A 576 -24.36 15.96 -31.35
CA HIS A 576 -23.10 16.71 -31.31
C HIS A 576 -22.15 16.22 -30.21
N GLN A 577 -22.63 15.38 -29.28
CA GLN A 577 -21.87 14.91 -28.14
C GLN A 577 -22.37 13.54 -27.66
N ARG A 578 -21.44 12.72 -27.18
CA ARG A 578 -21.71 11.51 -26.41
C ARG A 578 -21.95 11.88 -24.96
N VAL A 579 -22.95 11.24 -24.34
CA VAL A 579 -23.22 11.35 -22.91
C VAL A 579 -23.03 9.98 -22.27
N PHE A 580 -22.23 9.89 -21.22
CA PHE A 580 -21.97 8.62 -20.53
C PHE A 580 -21.65 8.84 -19.05
N THR A 581 -21.80 7.80 -18.24
CA THR A 581 -21.33 7.82 -16.85
C THR A 581 -19.87 7.39 -16.81
N PRO A 582 -18.95 8.22 -16.26
CA PRO A 582 -17.54 7.87 -16.13
C PRO A 582 -17.31 6.57 -15.34
N SER A 583 -16.23 5.88 -15.68
CA SER A 583 -15.68 4.83 -14.83
C SER A 583 -14.81 5.46 -13.74
N VAL A 584 -14.66 4.79 -12.60
CA VAL A 584 -13.85 5.28 -11.48
C VAL A 584 -12.79 4.24 -11.10
N ILE A 585 -11.53 4.69 -11.02
CA ILE A 585 -10.45 3.94 -10.37
C ILE A 585 -10.22 4.58 -9.00
N GLU A 586 -10.29 3.77 -7.94
CA GLU A 586 -10.16 4.21 -6.56
C GLU A 586 -8.94 3.56 -5.88
N PRO A 587 -7.88 4.34 -5.65
CA PRO A 587 -6.89 4.07 -4.62
C PRO A 587 -7.35 4.59 -3.24
N SER A 588 -7.60 3.68 -2.29
CA SER A 588 -8.00 3.98 -0.91
C SER A 588 -6.92 3.57 0.09
N PHE A 589 -6.37 4.53 0.84
CA PHE A 589 -5.20 4.36 1.70
C PHE A 589 -5.58 4.36 3.18
N GLY A 590 -5.36 3.23 3.86
CA GLY A 590 -5.48 3.10 5.31
C GLY A 590 -4.27 3.68 6.05
N ILE A 591 -4.23 5.00 6.24
CA ILE A 591 -3.04 5.71 6.77
C ILE A 591 -2.55 5.14 8.12
N GLY A 592 -3.48 4.77 9.01
CA GLY A 592 -3.12 4.14 10.29
C GLY A 592 -2.40 2.79 10.14
N ARG A 593 -2.84 1.97 9.18
CA ARG A 593 -2.23 0.66 8.87
C ARG A 593 -0.84 0.84 8.26
N ILE A 594 -0.71 1.78 7.31
CA ILE A 594 0.57 2.12 6.67
C ILE A 594 1.58 2.58 7.73
N ILE A 595 1.19 3.50 8.63
CA ILE A 595 2.05 4.00 9.70
C ILE A 595 2.46 2.89 10.66
N TYR A 596 1.55 1.99 11.03
CA TYR A 596 1.89 0.86 11.89
C TYR A 596 2.93 -0.07 11.25
N CYS A 597 2.73 -0.44 9.97
CA CYS A 597 3.68 -1.28 9.26
C CYS A 597 5.03 -0.58 9.07
N LEU A 598 5.03 0.74 8.81
CA LEU A 598 6.23 1.56 8.79
C LEU A 598 6.99 1.51 10.12
N PHE A 599 6.30 1.60 11.26
CA PHE A 599 6.93 1.47 12.57
C PHE A 599 7.65 0.14 12.72
N GLU A 600 7.00 -0.97 12.38
CA GLU A 600 7.65 -2.28 12.47
C GLU A 600 8.84 -2.40 11.50
N HIS A 601 8.70 -1.99 10.25
CA HIS A 601 9.77 -2.10 9.24
C HIS A 601 10.97 -1.21 9.57
N CYS A 602 10.74 -0.12 10.30
CA CYS A 602 11.80 0.76 10.79
C CYS A 602 12.35 0.34 12.15
N PHE A 603 11.77 -0.62 12.87
CA PHE A 603 12.25 -0.95 14.22
C PHE A 603 13.41 -1.95 14.18
N TYR A 604 14.47 -1.65 14.92
CA TYR A 604 15.54 -2.60 15.19
C TYR A 604 16.19 -2.35 16.55
N THR A 605 16.91 -3.35 17.06
CA THR A 605 17.71 -3.24 18.28
C THR A 605 19.20 -3.25 17.93
N ARG A 606 20.02 -2.59 18.75
CA ARG A 606 21.48 -2.63 18.63
C ARG A 606 22.12 -2.76 20.01
N PRO A 607 23.27 -3.45 20.11
CA PRO A 607 23.97 -3.61 21.39
C PRO A 607 24.43 -2.25 21.94
N SER A 608 24.25 -2.05 23.25
CA SER A 608 24.89 -0.99 24.01
C SER A 608 26.37 -1.31 24.26
N LYS A 609 27.12 -0.32 24.79
CA LYS A 609 28.51 -0.54 25.26
C LYS A 609 28.57 -1.45 26.48
N SER A 610 27.48 -1.57 27.23
CA SER A 610 27.27 -2.62 28.22
C SER A 610 26.60 -3.80 27.53
N GLU A 611 27.23 -4.98 27.56
CA GLU A 611 26.74 -6.20 26.88
C GLU A 611 25.31 -6.60 27.29
N ASP A 612 24.82 -6.10 28.43
CA ASP A 612 23.50 -6.41 28.99
C ASP A 612 22.35 -5.46 28.55
N GLU A 613 22.59 -4.38 27.80
CA GLU A 613 21.55 -3.40 27.42
C GLU A 613 21.37 -3.31 25.90
N GLN A 614 20.14 -3.49 25.40
CA GLN A 614 19.78 -3.31 23.99
C GLN A 614 19.15 -1.93 23.79
N LEU A 615 19.60 -1.21 22.76
CA LEU A 615 19.04 0.09 22.39
C LEU A 615 18.05 -0.09 21.26
N ASN A 616 16.80 0.30 21.52
CA ASN A 616 15.74 0.33 20.51
C ASN A 616 15.93 1.56 19.61
N VAL A 617 15.80 1.39 18.31
CA VAL A 617 15.96 2.45 17.31
C VAL A 617 14.88 2.33 16.24
N PHE A 618 14.32 3.46 15.82
CA PHE A 618 13.50 3.52 14.61
C PHE A 618 14.30 4.15 13.45
N ARG A 619 14.52 3.37 12.39
CA ARG A 619 15.21 3.82 11.18
C ARG A 619 14.32 4.57 10.17
N PHE A 620 13.51 5.52 10.65
CA PHE A 620 12.68 6.31 9.74
C PHE A 620 13.53 7.01 8.67
N PRO A 621 13.15 6.93 7.38
CA PRO A 621 13.67 7.82 6.37
C PRO A 621 13.49 9.28 6.80
N PRO A 622 14.42 10.19 6.46
CA PRO A 622 14.30 11.60 6.82
C PRO A 622 12.96 12.21 6.41
N LEU A 623 12.40 11.80 5.28
CA LEU A 623 11.07 12.17 4.79
C LEU A 623 9.97 12.04 5.87
N VAL A 624 9.88 10.88 6.53
CA VAL A 624 8.79 10.56 7.46
C VAL A 624 9.16 10.77 8.93
N ALA A 625 10.46 10.89 9.25
CA ALA A 625 10.93 11.01 10.62
C ALA A 625 10.24 12.17 11.37
N PRO A 626 9.81 11.96 12.63
CA PRO A 626 8.99 12.92 13.38
C PRO A 626 9.69 14.27 13.56
N ILE A 627 11.00 14.20 13.81
CA ILE A 627 11.90 15.34 13.97
C ILE A 627 13.10 15.05 13.08
N LYS A 628 13.57 16.04 12.31
CA LYS A 628 14.69 15.83 11.38
C LYS A 628 16.03 15.88 12.09
N CYS A 629 16.18 16.73 13.10
CA CYS A 629 17.42 16.77 13.89
C CYS A 629 17.24 17.16 15.36
N THR A 630 18.19 16.75 16.20
CA THR A 630 18.29 17.21 17.59
C THR A 630 19.60 17.95 17.81
N VAL A 631 19.55 19.09 18.50
CA VAL A 631 20.72 19.92 18.83
C VAL A 631 21.12 19.68 20.29
N PHE A 632 22.38 19.30 20.50
CA PHE A 632 22.95 18.96 21.81
C PHE A 632 24.14 19.86 22.14
N PRO A 633 24.02 20.78 23.11
CA PRO A 633 25.18 21.33 23.80
C PRO A 633 25.94 20.19 24.48
N LEU A 634 27.22 19.98 24.16
CA LEU A 634 27.98 18.82 24.64
C LEU A 634 28.07 18.82 26.17
N ILE A 635 28.35 20.00 26.74
CA ILE A 635 28.46 20.26 28.18
C ILE A 635 27.56 21.46 28.48
N LYS A 636 27.01 21.52 29.71
CA LYS A 636 26.32 22.73 30.19
C LYS A 636 27.31 23.89 30.23
N ASN A 637 27.18 24.77 29.23
CA ASN A 637 28.00 25.96 29.06
C ASN A 637 27.15 26.98 28.32
N GLU A 638 27.03 28.18 28.89
CA GLU A 638 26.21 29.26 28.34
C GLU A 638 26.56 29.58 26.87
N LYS A 639 27.85 29.53 26.51
CA LYS A 639 28.30 29.75 25.11
C LYS A 639 27.79 28.68 24.14
N PHE A 640 27.74 27.42 24.58
CA PHE A 640 27.23 26.32 23.74
C PHE A 640 25.72 26.35 23.68
N ASP A 641 25.04 26.76 24.75
CA ASP A 641 23.60 26.94 24.77
C ASP A 641 23.17 28.10 23.85
N GLU A 642 23.93 29.20 23.83
CA GLU A 642 23.73 30.31 22.87
C GLU A 642 23.96 29.86 21.43
N THR A 643 25.03 29.11 21.17
CA THR A 643 25.32 28.55 19.84
C THR A 643 24.20 27.60 19.38
N ALA A 644 23.70 26.75 20.26
CA ALA A 644 22.56 25.87 19.97
C ALA A 644 21.28 26.67 19.64
N LYS A 645 21.04 27.80 20.30
CA LYS A 645 19.93 28.71 19.96
C LYS A 645 20.11 29.36 18.59
N ILE A 646 21.33 29.70 18.19
CA ILE A 646 21.63 30.23 16.85
C ILE A 646 21.31 29.18 15.78
N ILE A 647 21.81 27.96 15.96
CA ILE A 647 21.53 26.83 15.06
C ILE A 647 20.03 26.56 14.97
N SER A 648 19.34 26.53 16.11
CA SER A 648 17.88 26.34 16.18
C SER A 648 17.12 27.39 15.35
N LYS A 649 17.49 28.67 15.45
CA LYS A 649 16.88 29.73 14.63
C LYS A 649 17.11 29.51 13.13
N SER A 650 18.32 29.09 12.74
CA SER A 650 18.65 28.78 11.34
C SER A 650 17.83 27.60 10.82
N LEU A 651 17.71 26.53 11.60
CA LEU A 651 16.90 25.36 11.27
C LEU A 651 15.41 25.71 11.14
N THR A 652 14.85 26.53 12.04
CA THR A 652 13.47 27.02 11.93
C THR A 652 13.26 27.82 10.65
N ALA A 653 14.19 28.72 10.32
CA ALA A 653 14.10 29.53 9.10
C ALA A 653 14.13 28.68 7.82
N ALA A 654 14.81 27.54 7.85
CA ALA A 654 14.85 26.56 6.77
C ALA A 654 13.64 25.60 6.73
N GLY A 655 12.70 25.70 7.67
CA GLY A 655 11.53 24.82 7.78
C GLY A 655 11.83 23.43 8.33
N ILE A 656 12.95 23.25 9.05
CA ILE A 656 13.42 21.95 9.53
C ILE A 656 12.93 21.72 10.97
N SER A 657 12.18 20.63 11.20
CA SER A 657 11.74 20.25 12.54
C SER A 657 12.93 19.78 13.38
N HIS A 658 13.08 20.37 14.57
CA HIS A 658 14.19 20.07 15.47
C HIS A 658 13.84 20.28 16.95
N ILE A 659 14.68 19.72 17.83
CA ILE A 659 14.60 19.91 19.29
C ILE A 659 15.99 20.28 19.83
N ILE A 660 16.04 21.13 20.85
CA ILE A 660 17.25 21.32 21.67
C ILE A 660 17.14 20.45 22.92
N ASP A 661 18.09 19.56 23.15
CA ASP A 661 18.15 18.73 24.36
C ASP A 661 19.35 19.14 25.25
N ILE A 662 19.01 19.93 26.26
CA ILE A 662 19.91 20.42 27.32
C ILE A 662 19.86 19.55 28.60
N THR A 663 19.31 18.33 28.52
CA THR A 663 19.24 17.45 29.69
C THR A 663 20.65 17.13 30.19
N GLY A 664 20.83 17.14 31.52
CA GLY A 664 22.14 16.93 32.16
C GLY A 664 22.67 15.49 32.10
N THR A 665 22.24 14.70 31.11
CA THR A 665 22.68 13.31 30.93
C THR A 665 23.83 13.22 29.95
N SER A 666 24.56 12.10 29.94
CA SER A 666 25.69 11.92 29.01
C SER A 666 25.21 11.99 27.56
N ILE A 667 26.08 12.45 26.65
CA ILE A 667 25.75 12.58 25.22
C ILE A 667 25.28 11.25 24.62
N GLY A 668 25.87 10.13 25.03
CA GLY A 668 25.45 8.79 24.58
C GLY A 668 24.01 8.45 24.98
N LYS A 669 23.56 8.84 26.18
CA LYS A 669 22.16 8.66 26.60
C LYS A 669 21.21 9.57 25.83
N ARG A 670 21.65 10.79 25.50
CA ARG A 670 20.88 11.73 24.66
C ARG A 670 20.72 11.23 23.22
N TYR A 671 21.79 10.69 22.63
CA TYR A 671 21.72 9.99 21.34
C TYR A 671 20.78 8.78 21.41
N ALA A 672 20.90 7.92 22.43
CA ALA A 672 20.01 6.76 22.57
C ALA A 672 18.53 7.15 22.62
N ARG A 673 18.15 8.17 23.39
CA ARG A 673 16.77 8.67 23.47
C ARG A 673 16.25 9.21 22.14
N THR A 674 17.14 9.81 21.36
CA THR A 674 16.84 10.47 20.07
C THR A 674 16.73 9.45 18.95
N ASP A 675 17.63 8.47 18.92
CA ASP A 675 17.60 7.33 18.01
C ASP A 675 16.34 6.48 18.26
N GLU A 676 15.89 6.35 19.51
CA GLU A 676 14.68 5.61 19.90
C GLU A 676 13.35 6.26 19.49
N ILE A 677 13.35 7.55 19.15
CA ILE A 677 12.21 8.20 18.48
C ILE A 677 12.45 8.39 16.98
N GLY A 678 13.57 7.87 16.48
CA GLY A 678 13.94 7.82 15.07
C GLY A 678 14.33 9.16 14.44
N VAL A 679 14.90 10.08 15.21
CA VAL A 679 15.49 11.31 14.62
C VAL A 679 16.71 10.93 13.77
N PRO A 680 16.78 11.33 12.49
CA PRO A 680 17.88 10.94 11.60
C PRO A 680 19.21 11.60 11.98
N PHE A 681 19.19 12.88 12.37
CA PHE A 681 20.42 13.65 12.59
C PHE A 681 20.56 14.17 14.02
N ALA A 682 21.77 14.13 14.54
CA ALA A 682 22.12 14.66 15.84
C ALA A 682 23.26 15.67 15.70
N ILE A 683 22.98 16.93 16.02
CA ILE A 683 23.93 18.03 15.95
C ILE A 683 24.54 18.24 17.33
N THR A 684 25.85 18.06 17.48
CA THR A 684 26.53 18.24 18.77
C THR A 684 27.41 19.48 18.75
N VAL A 685 27.12 20.38 19.69
CA VAL A 685 27.77 21.68 19.88
C VAL A 685 28.84 21.56 20.94
N ASP A 686 30.08 21.47 20.49
CA ASP A 686 31.30 21.38 21.32
C ASP A 686 32.27 22.57 21.06
N SER A 687 31.94 23.44 20.09
CA SER A 687 32.63 24.68 19.74
C SER A 687 31.61 25.75 19.35
N THR A 688 32.06 27.01 19.29
CA THR A 688 31.25 28.17 18.88
C THR A 688 31.43 28.55 17.40
N THR A 689 32.27 27.83 16.64
CA THR A 689 32.52 28.10 15.21
C THR A 689 32.10 26.96 14.28
N SER A 690 32.10 25.73 14.78
CA SER A 690 31.71 24.54 14.03
C SER A 690 31.03 23.54 14.96
N VAL A 691 30.33 22.59 14.38
CA VAL A 691 29.61 21.53 15.11
C VAL A 691 29.79 20.19 14.41
N THR A 692 29.41 19.11 15.09
CA THR A 692 29.33 17.79 14.47
C THR A 692 27.90 17.46 14.11
N ILE A 693 27.67 16.87 12.93
CA ILE A 693 26.40 16.25 12.56
C ILE A 693 26.62 14.75 12.54
N ARG A 694 25.83 14.03 13.33
CA ARG A 694 25.83 12.57 13.44
C ARG A 694 24.63 11.98 12.72
N ASP A 695 24.86 10.96 11.90
CA ASP A 695 23.80 10.10 11.38
C ASP A 695 23.38 9.02 12.38
N ARG A 696 22.07 8.76 12.47
CA ARG A 696 21.46 7.81 13.42
C ARG A 696 21.93 6.37 13.15
N ASP A 697 21.89 5.95 11.90
CA ASP A 697 22.01 4.55 11.50
C ASP A 697 23.47 4.07 11.51
N SER A 698 24.33 4.79 10.79
CA SER A 698 25.78 4.53 10.72
C SER A 698 26.52 4.91 12.01
N LYS A 699 26.01 5.92 12.72
CA LYS A 699 26.69 6.63 13.83
C LYS A 699 27.89 7.47 13.39
N ASP A 700 28.14 7.57 12.09
CA ASP A 700 29.21 8.40 11.54
C ASP A 700 28.93 9.88 11.77
N GLN A 701 30.00 10.68 11.79
CA GLN A 701 29.93 12.10 12.10
C GLN A 701 30.78 12.90 11.11
N ILE A 702 30.23 14.03 10.68
CA ILE A 702 30.96 15.05 9.93
C ILE A 702 31.10 16.31 10.78
N ARG A 703 32.13 17.11 10.51
CA ARG A 703 32.30 18.44 11.08
C ARG A 703 31.88 19.49 10.05
N VAL A 704 31.03 20.42 10.44
CA VAL A 704 30.54 21.50 9.56
C VAL A 704 30.60 22.85 10.26
N SER A 705 30.69 23.93 9.49
CA SER A 705 30.50 25.28 10.01
C SER A 705 29.06 25.45 10.52
N ILE A 706 28.86 26.29 11.55
CA ILE A 706 27.52 26.59 12.10
C ILE A 706 26.59 27.13 11.01
N ASP A 707 27.12 27.91 10.06
CA ASP A 707 26.35 28.52 8.98
C ASP A 707 25.84 27.50 7.95
N GLU A 708 26.51 26.34 7.84
CA GLU A 708 26.21 25.29 6.86
C GLU A 708 25.25 24.23 7.40
N VAL A 709 25.05 24.16 8.73
CA VAL A 709 24.26 23.11 9.40
C VAL A 709 22.87 22.97 8.79
N ALA A 710 22.16 24.09 8.61
CA ALA A 710 20.79 24.05 8.10
C ALA A 710 20.73 23.59 6.65
N LEU A 711 21.73 23.96 5.83
CA LEU A 711 21.82 23.55 4.43
C LEU A 711 22.02 22.03 4.33
N VAL A 712 23.02 21.49 5.05
CA VAL A 712 23.34 20.06 5.02
C VAL A 712 22.16 19.23 5.51
N VAL A 713 21.53 19.61 6.63
CA VAL A 713 20.36 18.88 7.15
C VAL A 713 19.19 18.95 6.17
N LYS A 714 18.96 20.10 5.51
CA LYS A 714 17.91 20.24 4.51
C LYS A 714 18.12 19.36 3.31
N GLU A 715 19.34 19.37 2.76
CA GLU A 715 19.69 18.62 1.55
C GLU A 715 19.43 17.12 1.71
N VAL A 716 19.82 16.55 2.86
CA VAL A 716 19.57 15.13 3.15
C VAL A 716 18.12 14.87 3.56
N ALA A 717 17.49 15.79 4.30
CA ALA A 717 16.10 15.62 4.72
C ALA A 717 15.09 15.68 3.55
N ASP A 718 15.37 16.54 2.56
CA ASP A 718 14.57 16.71 1.35
C ASP A 718 14.94 15.65 0.27
N GLY A 719 15.93 14.78 0.53
CA GLY A 719 16.34 13.70 -0.36
C GLY A 719 17.13 14.17 -1.59
N GLN A 720 17.71 15.37 -1.55
CA GLN A 720 18.55 15.91 -2.64
C GLN A 720 19.93 15.24 -2.69
N SER A 721 20.44 14.84 -1.52
CA SER A 721 21.68 14.08 -1.38
C SER A 721 21.52 12.98 -0.34
N THR A 722 22.29 11.92 -0.46
CA THR A 722 22.37 10.87 0.56
C THR A 722 23.42 11.22 1.62
N TRP A 723 23.35 10.56 2.79
CA TRP A 723 24.41 10.70 3.79
C TRP A 723 25.80 10.32 3.25
N ALA A 724 25.86 9.35 2.33
CA ALA A 724 27.11 8.95 1.68
C ALA A 724 27.68 10.07 0.80
N ASP A 725 26.83 10.81 0.09
CA ASP A 725 27.25 11.93 -0.76
C ASP A 725 27.83 13.08 0.11
N ILE A 726 27.17 13.38 1.22
CA ILE A 726 27.65 14.38 2.18
C ILE A 726 29.00 13.96 2.80
N MET A 727 29.13 12.71 3.23
CA MET A 727 30.39 12.16 3.74
C MET A 727 31.51 12.31 2.69
N TRP A 728 31.25 11.93 1.44
CA TRP A 728 32.24 12.02 0.36
C TRP A 728 32.69 13.46 0.09
N SER A 729 31.74 14.41 0.03
CA SER A 729 32.06 15.82 -0.15
C SER A 729 32.90 16.39 1.00
N SER A 730 32.63 15.97 2.24
CA SER A 730 33.36 16.39 3.43
C SER A 730 34.81 15.90 3.42
N PHE A 731 35.05 14.64 3.01
CA PHE A 731 36.40 14.07 2.90
C PHE A 731 37.20 14.62 1.72
N ALA A 732 36.55 14.97 0.60
CA ALA A 732 37.22 15.57 -0.55
C ALA A 732 37.86 16.92 -0.18
N VAL A 733 37.18 17.73 0.63
CA VAL A 733 37.72 19.00 1.14
C VAL A 733 38.91 18.77 2.06
N GLU A 734 38.87 17.78 2.97
CA GLU A 734 40.03 17.44 3.81
C GLU A 734 41.22 16.90 3.01
N ALA A 735 40.97 16.10 1.96
CA ALA A 735 42.03 15.57 1.10
C ALA A 735 42.70 16.66 0.24
N ASP A 736 41.93 17.64 -0.24
CA ASP A 736 42.47 18.78 -0.98
C ASP A 736 43.23 19.75 -0.06
N VAL A 737 42.76 19.97 1.18
CA VAL A 737 43.51 20.73 2.18
C VAL A 737 44.81 20.01 2.56
N CYS A 738 44.80 18.70 2.76
CA CYS A 738 46.03 17.91 3.00
C CYS A 738 47.00 17.96 1.82
N ARG A 739 46.51 17.95 0.58
CA ARG A 739 47.34 18.12 -0.63
C ARG A 739 47.92 19.52 -0.75
N ILE A 740 47.15 20.55 -0.40
CA ILE A 740 47.62 21.95 -0.38
C ILE A 740 48.68 22.12 0.72
N ILE A 741 48.46 21.58 1.92
CA ILE A 741 49.46 21.61 3.01
C ILE A 741 50.73 20.85 2.61
N ALA A 742 50.62 19.67 1.98
CA ALA A 742 51.76 18.92 1.47
C ALA A 742 52.51 19.64 0.33
N LEU A 743 51.83 20.51 -0.43
CA LEU A 743 52.45 21.37 -1.44
C LEU A 743 53.17 22.59 -0.82
N PHE A 744 52.74 23.06 0.36
CA PHE A 744 53.38 24.15 1.11
C PHE A 744 54.53 23.68 2.02
N GLU A 745 54.49 22.45 2.53
CA GLU A 745 55.61 21.84 3.30
C GLU A 745 56.73 21.31 2.39
N GLY A 746 56.53 21.28 1.06
CA GLY A 746 57.46 20.76 0.07
C GLY A 746 58.53 21.75 -0.45
N SER A 747 58.62 22.96 0.10
CA SER A 747 59.56 23.98 -0.39
C SER A 747 60.38 24.61 0.73
N ASP A 748 61.47 23.95 1.13
CA ASP A 748 62.81 24.56 1.11
C ASP A 748 63.98 23.56 1.35
N LEU A 749 65.00 23.69 0.48
CA LEU A 749 66.44 23.45 0.66
C LEU A 749 67.03 22.03 0.92
N CYS A 750 67.43 21.42 -0.20
CA CYS A 750 68.78 20.91 -0.52
C CYS A 750 69.61 20.08 0.51
N ARG A 751 69.69 18.78 0.14
CA ARG A 751 70.83 17.83 0.07
C ARG A 751 71.19 16.95 1.28
N PRO A 752 71.32 15.62 1.06
CA PRO A 752 71.74 14.65 2.07
C PRO A 752 73.27 14.47 2.07
N SER A 753 73.82 14.12 3.23
CA SER A 753 75.14 13.48 3.36
C SER A 753 75.00 12.21 4.19
N ASP A 754 75.52 11.13 3.64
CA ASP A 754 75.52 9.75 4.12
C ASP A 754 76.07 9.55 5.55
N HIS A 755 75.48 8.64 6.33
CA HIS A 755 76.14 7.47 6.92
C HIS A 755 75.24 6.72 7.94
N ASP A 756 75.15 5.40 7.73
CA ASP A 756 75.15 4.27 8.68
C ASP A 756 74.30 4.18 9.97
N SER A 757 73.63 3.02 10.07
CA SER A 757 73.56 2.08 11.22
C SER A 757 72.30 1.99 12.12
N MET A 758 71.80 0.75 12.16
CA MET A 758 71.22 -0.05 13.26
C MET A 758 69.99 0.37 14.09
N SER A 759 69.01 -0.55 14.07
CA SER A 759 68.28 -1.16 15.20
C SER A 759 67.15 -0.40 15.92
N GLY A 760 66.10 -1.15 16.30
CA GLY A 760 65.36 -0.89 17.55
C GLY A 760 63.89 -0.47 17.45
N THR A 761 63.01 -1.43 17.75
CA THR A 761 61.67 -1.39 18.38
C THR A 761 61.12 -0.09 19.02
N SER A 762 59.79 0.07 18.82
CA SER A 762 58.73 0.47 19.78
C SER A 762 58.30 1.94 19.92
N THR A 763 56.97 2.11 19.85
CA THR A 763 56.05 3.04 20.58
C THR A 763 56.45 4.49 20.87
N LEU A 764 55.49 5.40 20.58
CA LEU A 764 54.81 6.33 21.52
C LEU A 764 54.64 7.77 20.98
N THR A 765 53.42 8.28 21.20
CA THR A 765 53.04 9.65 21.58
C THR A 765 53.01 10.80 20.57
N THR A 766 51.77 11.14 20.24
CA THR A 766 51.18 12.48 20.16
C THR A 766 51.62 13.40 21.32
N ARG A 767 52.25 14.56 21.04
CA ARG A 767 52.06 15.84 21.76
C ARG A 767 52.84 17.01 21.16
N LEU A 768 52.12 18.13 21.00
CA LEU A 768 52.54 19.55 21.10
C LEU A 768 53.34 20.19 19.96
N ALA A 769 52.69 21.12 19.26
CA ALA A 769 53.12 22.52 19.19
C ALA A 769 51.97 23.43 18.67
N LEU A 770 51.17 23.96 19.59
CA LEU A 770 50.40 25.20 19.42
C LEU A 770 51.02 26.16 20.43
N GLU A 771 51.93 27.03 19.99
CA GLU A 771 52.25 28.32 20.63
C GLU A 771 53.30 29.07 19.80
N SER A 772 52.86 30.03 19.00
CA SER A 772 53.45 31.37 18.97
C SER A 772 52.54 32.27 18.16
N GLY A 773 51.92 33.23 18.85
CA GLY A 773 51.16 34.28 18.21
C GLY A 773 52.08 35.20 17.42
N LEU A 774 51.73 35.45 16.17
CA LEU A 774 52.07 36.69 15.50
C LEU A 774 50.88 37.15 14.66
N VAL A 775 50.24 38.19 15.19
CA VAL A 775 49.31 39.05 14.46
C VAL A 775 50.10 39.77 13.36
N GLY A 776 49.72 39.56 12.11
CA GLY A 776 50.24 40.30 10.96
C GLY A 776 49.11 40.56 9.96
N ARG A 777 48.61 41.80 9.92
CA ARG A 777 47.73 42.31 8.85
C ARG A 777 48.52 42.40 7.54
N ILE A 778 48.05 41.72 6.49
CA ILE A 778 48.35 42.00 5.07
C ILE A 778 47.03 41.77 4.31
N ARG A 779 46.16 42.79 4.17
CA ARG A 779 45.95 43.65 2.99
C ARG A 779 45.95 42.92 1.64
N ASP A 780 44.77 42.90 1.01
CA ASP A 780 44.45 42.79 -0.41
C ASP A 780 45.47 42.08 -1.31
N THR A 781 45.11 40.89 -1.79
CA THR A 781 45.51 40.46 -3.14
C THR A 781 44.58 39.37 -3.64
N SER A 782 43.88 39.67 -4.73
CA SER A 782 43.12 38.73 -5.53
C SER A 782 44.06 37.66 -6.11
N TYR A 783 43.74 36.38 -5.94
CA TYR A 783 44.39 35.30 -6.68
C TYR A 783 43.43 34.72 -7.71
N VAL A 784 43.83 34.86 -8.97
CA VAL A 784 43.29 34.14 -10.12
C VAL A 784 43.83 32.72 -10.05
N LEU A 785 42.95 31.72 -9.89
CA LEU A 785 43.33 30.32 -10.01
C LEU A 785 43.54 29.99 -11.51
N ILE A 786 44.80 29.90 -11.93
CA ILE A 786 45.16 29.36 -13.25
C ILE A 786 45.22 27.83 -13.10
N LEU A 787 44.22 27.12 -13.63
CA LEU A 787 44.25 25.67 -13.74
C LEU A 787 45.26 25.23 -14.83
N PRO A 788 46.18 24.27 -14.56
CA PRO A 788 47.02 23.70 -15.60
C PRO A 788 46.24 22.67 -16.45
N ARG A 789 46.34 22.82 -17.76
CA ARG A 789 45.91 21.87 -18.80
C ARG A 789 46.46 20.46 -18.53
N TRP A 790 45.58 19.46 -18.52
CA TRP A 790 45.93 18.07 -18.78
C TRP A 790 45.45 17.63 -20.16
N HIS A 791 46.36 17.00 -20.89
CA HIS A 791 46.18 16.41 -22.21
C HIS A 791 45.17 15.26 -22.19
N LEU A 792 44.19 15.29 -23.11
CA LEU A 792 43.47 14.09 -23.55
C LEU A 792 43.69 13.89 -25.06
N ALA A 793 44.26 12.74 -25.39
CA ALA A 793 44.35 12.11 -26.70
C ALA A 793 44.01 10.63 -26.41
N CYS A 794 43.18 9.85 -27.10
CA CYS A 794 42.59 9.86 -28.44
C CYS A 794 41.28 9.06 -28.43
N PHE A 795 40.40 9.32 -29.41
CA PHE A 795 39.57 8.42 -30.26
C PHE A 795 38.36 9.26 -30.74
N GLY A 796 38.38 9.86 -31.94
CA GLY A 796 37.98 9.26 -33.22
C GLY A 796 36.55 9.72 -33.60
N SER A 797 36.39 10.85 -34.32
CA SER A 797 35.94 10.95 -35.74
C SER A 797 34.59 10.25 -36.01
N LEU A 798 33.48 10.89 -36.42
CA LEU A 798 33.31 11.78 -37.58
C LEU A 798 31.97 12.58 -37.49
N ALA A 799 31.96 13.78 -38.09
CA ALA A 799 30.88 14.79 -38.16
C ALA A 799 29.66 14.39 -39.03
N VAL A 800 28.52 15.11 -39.03
CA VAL A 800 28.23 16.23 -40.00
C VAL A 800 26.79 16.80 -39.82
N LEU A 801 26.69 18.13 -39.56
CA LEU A 801 25.81 19.20 -40.15
C LEU A 801 24.25 19.22 -39.96
N PHE A 802 23.46 20.33 -39.97
CA PHE A 802 23.55 21.81 -40.16
C PHE A 802 22.21 22.50 -39.65
N TYR A 803 22.26 23.56 -38.80
CA TYR A 803 21.48 24.86 -38.71
C TYR A 803 19.91 24.99 -38.82
N PRO A 804 19.26 26.19 -38.68
CA PRO A 804 19.61 27.54 -38.10
C PRO A 804 18.49 28.29 -37.28
N GLU A 805 18.87 29.48 -36.74
CA GLU A 805 18.08 30.74 -36.45
C GLU A 805 17.61 31.11 -35.02
N ILE A 806 18.27 32.07 -34.31
CA ILE A 806 18.10 33.56 -34.21
C ILE A 806 17.18 33.96 -33.02
N ARG A 807 17.58 34.77 -32.00
CA ARG A 807 17.90 36.23 -31.96
C ARG A 807 18.48 36.54 -30.55
N SER A 808 19.76 36.92 -30.36
CA SER A 808 20.33 38.29 -30.19
C SER A 808 19.58 39.22 -29.21
N VAL A 809 20.14 40.08 -28.35
CA VAL A 809 21.48 40.58 -27.91
C VAL A 809 21.16 41.63 -26.81
N LEU A 810 21.94 41.79 -25.73
CA LEU A 810 22.54 43.08 -25.30
C LEU A 810 23.36 43.03 -23.99
N PHE A 811 24.44 43.80 -24.01
CA PHE A 811 25.55 43.99 -23.06
C PHE A 811 25.22 44.99 -21.90
N VAL A 812 25.74 44.70 -20.69
CA VAL A 812 26.66 45.48 -19.78
C VAL A 812 26.50 47.04 -19.78
N PRO A 813 26.48 47.79 -18.62
CA PRO A 813 27.56 47.73 -17.62
C PRO A 813 27.24 47.99 -16.13
N ALA A 814 28.19 47.52 -15.30
CA ALA A 814 28.43 47.96 -13.93
C ALA A 814 28.89 49.44 -13.88
N ILE A 815 28.39 50.19 -12.92
CA ILE A 815 29.04 51.41 -12.39
C ILE A 815 28.94 51.39 -10.86
N CYS A 816 30.10 51.68 -10.26
CA CYS A 816 30.42 51.82 -8.85
C CYS A 816 29.56 52.84 -8.07
N GLY A 817 29.55 52.66 -6.74
CA GLY A 817 29.96 53.74 -5.84
C GLY A 817 29.07 54.02 -4.63
N LEU A 818 29.70 53.96 -3.44
CA LEU A 818 29.36 54.65 -2.18
C LEU A 818 28.09 54.12 -1.49
N LEU A 819 28.13 53.44 -0.34
CA LEU A 819 28.81 53.73 0.93
C LEU A 819 28.85 52.48 1.82
#